data_AF-A0A928T4M5-F1
#
_entry.id   AF-A0A928T4M5-F1
#
_cell.length_a   1.000
_cell.length_b   1.000
_cell.length_c   1.000
_cell.angle_alpha   90.00
_cell.angle_beta   90.00
_cell.angle_gamma   90.00
#
_symmetry.space_group_name_H-M   'P 1'
#
loop_
_entity.id
_entity.type
_entity.pdbx_description
1 polymer ?
#
loop_
_entity_poly.entity_id
_entity_poly.type
_entity_poly.pdbx_seq_one_letter_code
_entity_poly.pdbx_strand_id
1 'polypeptide(L)'
;MRLPLRLKAGHINRLRLEQIPAARRSNLVCPAGSEDTGWRITTLRCLEEPWQRLACAGFNPRTLADVLIVRHALPAVAEPLRGPLPRRWCGRDLRPWLTDAQARGELLRLLQPHRKAACKLLAMEFPDANASLLEVEEVVSCRAAELWQPWLRHRGLFCDVALESGLLMLREGHEPDREALTAMLLQEGDLGWLPLIARQPVELRLSWLRMLVETGRHRQAPPHSMRRLMETLRHAVERPLHARTAKICLMSLANGCTPRFVAMALRFHVRWKLDFQTLGRPAHEPAHRELNKVMQSGISNWVRKPQNLWRQATRLQDWSSAVRRLFHHPRPRGVHEAVLEAMQSIERRSRRKASKWPNWLAGWDDMLRELDATPRAKQPFALALIRAWRMDPEHDSMSLHSTRQLLRWLRRARDFEKLQDDSVAKIIEAVWNSLPEEDEETLPGLPESIWLQMRAGLVGYSACSNAMRGIWHARSLKRGVMAGMLASAPLEWLRTMRRIGELDWRERKELWQAFREHPLMSCDIGSMPLREALVLVDSIRDSHPRFPGVPEKLRAGAETMHAHVRAHYMEELGRNTQRLRLAVLDELAEWALWRRFPMLQGRTVNTHTLRVAAAAGEENRRPMRRLLRACGERQGTRAWSLAHPANERWLQAHPAERVAAWRDGFVIEKEIEGVGALRVGPEDDLQAILRMGTEFGTCLSAGCFNSFSTAANALDANKRVIYARDAQGRPWARQLLAIAESGHLVCFPVYSRKNHAVLRHLFAAYDHTLAQALRMPIWRSDDATAKITPLVCKDWYDDGAWKP
;
A
#
# COMPACT_ATOMS: atom_id res chain seq x y z
N MET A 1 33.78 27.20 -10.86
CA MET A 1 34.60 27.61 -9.69
C MET A 1 36.05 27.74 -10.11
N ARG A 2 36.82 28.78 -9.71
CA ARG A 2 38.22 29.00 -10.16
C ARG A 2 39.16 28.87 -8.96
N LEU A 3 40.13 27.96 -8.99
CA LEU A 3 40.99 27.66 -7.82
C LEU A 3 42.46 27.47 -8.24
N PRO A 4 43.43 27.85 -7.37
CA PRO A 4 44.86 27.66 -7.66
C PRO A 4 45.44 26.37 -7.01
N LEU A 5 46.46 25.63 -7.46
CA LEU A 5 47.09 25.30 -8.75
C LEU A 5 47.85 23.97 -8.54
N ARG A 6 47.78 23.03 -9.50
CA ARG A 6 48.65 21.84 -9.59
C ARG A 6 49.82 22.13 -10.53
N LEU A 7 51.05 21.79 -10.14
CA LEU A 7 52.21 21.83 -11.03
C LEU A 7 52.37 20.51 -11.77
N LYS A 8 52.38 20.57 -13.11
CA LYS A 8 52.97 19.53 -13.94
C LYS A 8 53.96 20.26 -14.85
N ALA A 9 55.26 19.96 -14.67
CA ALA A 9 56.42 20.46 -15.42
C ALA A 9 56.16 21.73 -16.26
N GLY A 10 56.41 22.91 -15.68
CA GLY A 10 56.42 24.19 -16.39
C GLY A 10 55.05 24.81 -16.71
N HIS A 11 53.93 24.13 -16.47
CA HIS A 11 52.60 24.70 -16.64
C HIS A 11 51.90 24.89 -15.29
N ILE A 12 51.60 26.15 -14.96
CA ILE A 12 50.55 26.43 -14.00
C ILE A 12 49.21 26.25 -14.71
N ASN A 13 48.36 25.38 -14.14
CA ASN A 13 47.00 25.16 -14.59
C ASN A 13 45.97 25.64 -13.55
N ARG A 14 45.24 26.73 -13.83
CA ARG A 14 44.05 27.14 -13.07
C ARG A 14 43.00 26.05 -13.21
N LEU A 15 42.63 25.41 -12.10
CA LEU A 15 41.62 24.35 -12.14
C LEU A 15 40.26 25.04 -12.07
N ARG A 16 39.53 24.99 -13.18
CA ARG A 16 38.13 25.38 -13.20
C ARG A 16 37.29 24.12 -13.06
N LEU A 17 36.57 24.03 -11.96
CA LEU A 17 35.53 23.02 -11.80
C LEU A 17 34.32 23.48 -12.62
N GLU A 18 33.99 22.73 -13.66
CA GLU A 18 32.84 22.97 -14.54
C GLU A 18 31.92 21.75 -14.55
N GLN A 19 30.61 22.01 -14.46
CA GLN A 19 29.61 20.98 -14.70
C GLN A 19 29.23 21.00 -16.18
N ILE A 20 29.60 19.96 -16.91
CA ILE A 20 29.24 19.75 -18.30
C ILE A 20 27.72 19.53 -18.40
N PRO A 21 27.03 20.27 -19.29
CA PRO A 21 25.60 20.08 -19.57
C PRO A 21 25.28 18.62 -19.91
N ALA A 22 24.09 18.14 -19.52
CA ALA A 22 23.66 16.76 -19.73
C ALA A 22 23.85 16.28 -21.19
N ALA A 23 23.59 17.14 -22.17
CA ALA A 23 23.74 16.86 -23.60
C ALA A 23 25.18 16.58 -24.08
N ARG A 24 26.20 16.88 -23.26
CA ARG A 24 27.63 16.70 -23.60
C ARG A 24 28.31 15.64 -22.71
N ARG A 25 27.55 14.92 -21.90
CA ARG A 25 28.07 13.85 -21.03
C ARG A 25 28.28 12.58 -21.84
N SER A 26 29.32 11.82 -21.52
CA SER A 26 29.54 10.50 -22.12
C SER A 26 28.51 9.51 -21.59
N ASN A 27 27.81 8.81 -22.49
CA ASN A 27 26.87 7.73 -22.13
C ASN A 27 27.58 6.38 -21.86
N LEU A 28 28.92 6.33 -21.96
CA LEU A 28 29.67 5.10 -21.70
C LEU A 28 29.72 4.83 -20.19
N VAL A 29 29.04 3.76 -19.80
CA VAL A 29 29.03 3.25 -18.43
C VAL A 29 30.40 2.64 -18.12
N CYS A 30 31.09 3.14 -17.10
CA CYS A 30 32.35 2.57 -16.61
C CYS A 30 32.13 1.10 -16.12
N PRO A 31 33.14 0.21 -16.11
CA PRO A 31 33.01 -1.15 -15.56
C PRO A 31 32.45 -1.25 -14.13
N ALA A 32 32.49 -0.16 -13.36
CA ALA A 32 31.85 -0.04 -12.04
C ALA A 32 30.36 0.37 -12.10
N GLY A 33 29.75 0.46 -13.29
CA GLY A 33 28.33 0.74 -13.51
C GLY A 33 27.91 2.21 -13.44
N SER A 34 28.84 3.17 -13.58
CA SER A 34 28.57 4.58 -13.30
C SER A 34 28.51 5.47 -14.55
N GLU A 35 27.57 6.41 -14.57
CA GLU A 35 27.42 7.47 -15.58
C GLU A 35 28.39 8.64 -15.34
N ASP A 36 28.70 9.38 -16.40
CA ASP A 36 29.50 10.61 -16.36
C ASP A 36 28.79 11.71 -15.53
N THR A 37 29.44 12.21 -14.47
CA THR A 37 28.83 13.24 -13.60
C THR A 37 28.76 14.63 -14.25
N GLY A 38 29.46 14.80 -15.36
CA GLY A 38 29.70 16.07 -16.01
C GLY A 38 30.71 16.96 -15.29
N TRP A 39 31.19 16.63 -14.09
CA TRP A 39 32.17 17.48 -13.41
C TRP A 39 33.57 17.25 -13.99
N ARG A 40 34.12 18.28 -14.64
CA ARG A 40 35.51 18.26 -15.12
C ARG A 40 36.33 19.36 -14.49
N ILE A 41 37.59 19.05 -14.28
CA ILE A 41 38.61 20.06 -14.05
C ILE A 41 39.15 20.49 -15.42
N THR A 42 38.84 21.70 -15.83
CA THR A 42 39.50 22.35 -16.97
C THR A 42 40.73 23.08 -16.47
N THR A 43 41.87 22.82 -17.12
CA THR A 43 43.14 23.48 -16.84
C THR A 43 43.28 24.73 -17.68
N LEU A 44 43.28 25.91 -17.06
CA LEU A 44 43.57 27.18 -17.73
C LEU A 44 45.07 27.48 -17.59
N ARG A 45 45.78 27.67 -18.71
CA ARG A 45 47.19 28.09 -18.71
C ARG A 45 47.26 29.54 -18.24
N CYS A 46 47.87 29.82 -17.09
CA CYS A 46 47.98 31.19 -16.57
C CYS A 46 49.42 31.72 -16.45
N LEU A 47 50.41 30.95 -16.90
CA LEU A 47 51.81 31.41 -16.96
C LEU A 47 52.25 31.95 -18.31
N GLU A 48 51.57 31.58 -19.39
CA GLU A 48 52.11 31.80 -20.74
C GLU A 48 52.35 33.28 -21.01
N GLU A 49 51.38 34.14 -20.66
CA GLU A 49 51.51 35.59 -20.80
C GLU A 49 52.55 36.23 -19.84
N PRO A 50 52.51 36.02 -18.51
CA PRO A 50 53.57 36.55 -17.62
C PRO A 50 54.96 36.09 -18.03
N TRP A 51 55.11 34.80 -18.38
CA TRP A 51 56.37 34.22 -18.82
C TRP A 51 56.85 34.83 -20.13
N GLN A 52 55.96 35.03 -21.10
CA GLN A 52 56.29 35.71 -22.36
C GLN A 52 56.68 37.18 -22.14
N ARG A 53 55.97 37.91 -21.27
CA ARG A 53 56.32 39.31 -20.95
C ARG A 53 57.71 39.44 -20.33
N LEU A 54 58.12 38.44 -19.55
CA LEU A 54 59.46 38.39 -18.97
C LEU A 54 60.57 38.17 -20.01
N ALA A 55 60.25 37.84 -21.26
CA ALA A 55 61.21 37.80 -22.36
C ALA A 55 61.75 39.19 -22.76
N CYS A 56 61.02 40.26 -22.41
CA CYS A 56 61.44 41.64 -22.63
C CYS A 56 61.08 42.49 -21.40
N ALA A 57 61.69 42.15 -20.27
CA ALA A 57 61.30 42.72 -18.99
C ALA A 57 61.85 44.14 -18.80
N GLY A 58 61.01 45.08 -18.37
CA GLY A 58 61.42 46.43 -18.00
C GLY A 58 61.55 46.63 -16.49
N PHE A 59 62.19 47.73 -16.06
CA PHE A 59 62.14 48.15 -14.65
C PHE A 59 60.80 48.83 -14.36
N ASN A 60 59.76 48.04 -14.13
CA ASN A 60 58.40 48.54 -13.91
C ASN A 60 57.58 47.59 -13.02
N PRO A 61 56.41 48.04 -12.52
CA PRO A 61 55.54 47.23 -11.67
C PRO A 61 55.01 45.95 -12.31
N ARG A 62 54.85 45.95 -13.64
CA ARG A 62 54.36 44.79 -14.38
C ARG A 62 55.37 43.66 -14.35
N THR A 63 56.64 43.95 -14.59
CA THR A 63 57.72 42.97 -14.45
C THR A 63 57.75 42.38 -13.05
N LEU A 64 57.64 43.19 -12.00
CA LEU A 64 57.59 42.65 -10.63
C LEU A 64 56.36 41.77 -10.41
N ALA A 65 55.19 42.15 -10.91
CA ALA A 65 53.99 41.31 -10.83
C ALA A 65 54.20 39.97 -11.54
N ASP A 66 54.76 39.98 -12.75
CA ASP A 66 55.06 38.78 -13.53
C ASP A 66 56.12 37.91 -12.84
N VAL A 67 57.18 38.51 -12.27
CA VAL A 67 58.19 37.81 -11.46
C VAL A 67 57.58 37.20 -10.20
N LEU A 68 56.65 37.89 -9.53
CA LEU A 68 55.96 37.36 -8.34
C LEU A 68 55.02 36.20 -8.70
N ILE A 69 54.29 36.30 -9.82
CA ILE A 69 53.48 35.21 -10.36
C ILE A 69 54.39 34.00 -10.63
N VAL A 70 55.51 34.20 -11.32
CA VAL A 70 56.47 33.15 -11.64
C VAL A 70 57.18 32.60 -10.39
N ARG A 71 57.49 33.44 -9.39
CA ARG A 71 58.09 33.01 -8.12
C ARG A 71 57.14 32.08 -7.37
N HIS A 72 55.86 32.44 -7.30
CA HIS A 72 54.84 31.61 -6.67
C HIS A 72 54.60 30.31 -7.46
N ALA A 73 54.82 30.37 -8.77
CA ALA A 73 54.64 29.26 -9.69
C ALA A 73 55.76 28.21 -9.69
N LEU A 74 57.01 28.66 -9.65
CA LEU A 74 58.17 27.84 -9.92
C LEU A 74 59.04 27.83 -8.67
N PRO A 75 59.30 26.66 -8.05
CA PRO A 75 60.28 26.59 -6.97
C PRO A 75 61.64 27.07 -7.48
N ALA A 76 62.40 27.78 -6.63
CA ALA A 76 63.77 28.13 -6.96
C ALA A 76 64.65 26.89 -6.77
N VAL A 77 65.56 26.62 -7.70
CA VAL A 77 66.55 25.55 -7.59
C VAL A 77 67.77 26.13 -6.85
N ALA A 78 68.31 25.40 -5.89
CA ALA A 78 69.39 25.88 -5.03
C ALA A 78 70.76 25.97 -5.75
N GLU A 79 70.93 25.27 -6.87
CA GLU A 79 72.17 25.29 -7.64
C GLU A 79 72.17 26.40 -8.70
N PRO A 80 73.19 27.27 -8.73
CA PRO A 80 73.23 28.38 -9.66
C PRO A 80 73.52 27.91 -11.08
N LEU A 81 72.47 27.87 -11.89
CA LEU A 81 72.54 27.34 -13.27
C LEU A 81 73.16 28.34 -14.25
N ARG A 82 73.12 29.66 -13.98
CA ARG A 82 73.65 30.70 -14.87
C ARG A 82 74.14 31.89 -14.04
N GLY A 83 75.29 32.47 -14.42
CA GLY A 83 75.97 33.55 -13.68
C GLY A 83 75.12 34.78 -13.34
N PRO A 84 75.71 35.78 -12.64
CA PRO A 84 74.97 36.87 -11.99
C PRO A 84 74.03 37.62 -12.94
N LEU A 85 72.92 38.14 -12.40
CA LEU A 85 71.94 38.91 -13.14
C LEU A 85 72.65 40.05 -13.90
N PRO A 86 72.41 40.24 -15.22
CA PRO A 86 73.09 41.27 -15.98
C PRO A 86 72.83 42.66 -15.39
N ARG A 87 73.90 43.47 -15.22
CA ARG A 87 73.79 44.84 -14.69
C ARG A 87 72.80 45.74 -15.46
N ARG A 88 72.55 45.47 -16.74
CA ARG A 88 71.54 46.12 -17.59
C ARG A 88 70.55 45.07 -18.11
N TRP A 89 69.69 44.58 -17.22
CA TRP A 89 68.69 43.55 -17.57
C TRP A 89 67.43 44.11 -18.24
N CYS A 90 67.16 45.41 -18.12
CA CYS A 90 65.99 46.04 -18.76
C CYS A 90 66.01 45.81 -20.28
N GLY A 91 64.90 45.31 -20.82
CA GLY A 91 64.75 44.94 -22.23
C GLY A 91 65.34 43.56 -22.59
N ARG A 92 65.81 42.78 -21.60
CA ARG A 92 66.30 41.42 -21.80
C ARG A 92 65.29 40.37 -21.31
N ASP A 93 65.54 39.14 -21.74
CA ASP A 93 64.80 37.97 -21.30
C ASP A 93 65.21 37.56 -19.89
N LEU A 94 64.38 37.78 -18.89
CA LEU A 94 64.66 37.42 -17.50
C LEU A 94 64.42 35.94 -17.20
N ARG A 95 63.69 35.21 -18.06
CA ARG A 95 63.27 33.82 -17.80
C ARG A 95 64.42 32.90 -17.36
N PRO A 96 65.64 32.95 -17.95
CA PRO A 96 66.75 32.08 -17.55
C PRO A 96 67.25 32.27 -16.11
N TRP A 97 67.03 33.45 -15.52
CA TRP A 97 67.48 33.79 -14.16
C TRP A 97 66.40 33.57 -13.10
N LEU A 98 65.15 33.35 -13.51
CA LEU A 98 64.06 33.20 -12.56
C LEU A 98 64.08 31.84 -11.87
N THR A 99 64.72 30.81 -12.38
CA THR A 99 64.85 29.51 -11.68
C THR A 99 65.94 29.51 -10.62
N ASP A 100 66.87 30.46 -10.68
CA ASP A 100 67.97 30.63 -9.74
C ASP A 100 67.51 31.42 -8.50
N ALA A 101 67.73 30.88 -7.30
CA ALA A 101 67.26 31.51 -6.06
C ALA A 101 67.92 32.88 -5.80
N GLN A 102 69.22 33.01 -6.09
CA GLN A 102 70.00 34.19 -5.80
C GLN A 102 69.68 35.34 -6.77
N ALA A 103 69.67 35.07 -8.08
CA ALA A 103 69.30 36.01 -9.13
C ALA A 103 67.83 36.42 -9.01
N ARG A 104 66.93 35.51 -8.63
CA ARG A 104 65.54 35.85 -8.32
C ARG A 104 65.46 36.79 -7.12
N GLY A 105 66.20 36.51 -6.03
CA GLY A 105 66.27 37.38 -4.85
C GLY A 105 66.82 38.77 -5.18
N GLU A 106 67.88 38.84 -5.98
CA GLU A 106 68.47 40.09 -6.44
C GLU A 106 67.50 40.89 -7.33
N LEU A 107 66.83 40.22 -8.29
CA LEU A 107 65.84 40.84 -9.16
C LEU A 107 64.64 41.40 -8.38
N LEU A 108 64.13 40.66 -7.39
CA LEU A 108 63.06 41.12 -6.50
C LEU A 108 63.50 42.34 -5.69
N ARG A 109 64.74 42.33 -5.19
CA ARG A 109 65.32 43.46 -4.46
C ARG A 109 65.45 44.69 -5.36
N LEU A 110 65.90 44.53 -6.60
CA LEU A 110 66.01 45.62 -7.57
C LEU A 110 64.62 46.19 -7.90
N LEU A 111 63.63 45.33 -8.12
CA LEU A 111 62.26 45.72 -8.46
C LEU A 111 61.44 46.23 -7.25
N GLN A 112 61.96 46.15 -6.03
CA GLN A 112 61.28 46.49 -4.78
C GLN A 112 60.57 47.86 -4.79
N PRO A 113 61.10 48.94 -5.40
CA PRO A 113 60.41 50.23 -5.47
C PRO A 113 59.02 50.14 -6.13
N HIS A 114 58.79 49.13 -6.97
CA HIS A 114 57.51 48.91 -7.64
C HIS A 114 56.53 48.01 -6.87
N ARG A 115 56.86 47.51 -5.67
CA ARG A 115 56.06 46.51 -4.94
C ARG A 115 54.60 46.92 -4.74
N LYS A 116 54.33 48.15 -4.29
CA LYS A 116 52.96 48.63 -4.04
C LYS A 116 52.10 48.63 -5.32
N ALA A 117 52.69 49.08 -6.44
CA ALA A 117 52.01 49.09 -7.73
C ALA A 117 51.85 47.68 -8.31
N ALA A 118 52.84 46.80 -8.14
CA ALA A 118 52.78 45.40 -8.56
C ALA A 118 51.67 44.65 -7.79
N CYS A 119 51.56 44.84 -6.48
CA CYS A 119 50.47 44.27 -5.69
C CYS A 119 49.09 44.76 -6.16
N LYS A 120 48.96 46.03 -6.56
CA LYS A 120 47.71 46.55 -7.13
C LYS A 120 47.38 45.89 -8.48
N LEU A 121 48.37 45.71 -9.35
CA LEU A 121 48.19 44.97 -10.61
C LEU A 121 47.77 43.52 -10.35
N LEU A 122 48.40 42.85 -9.38
CA LEU A 122 48.03 41.49 -9.00
C LEU A 122 46.61 41.43 -8.41
N ALA A 123 46.21 42.38 -7.58
CA ALA A 123 44.83 42.43 -7.08
C ALA A 123 43.81 42.68 -8.22
N MET A 124 44.17 43.43 -9.26
CA MET A 124 43.30 43.64 -10.42
C MET A 124 43.18 42.38 -11.29
N GLU A 125 44.29 41.67 -11.51
CA GLU A 125 44.30 40.43 -12.32
C GLU A 125 43.79 39.21 -11.55
N PHE A 126 43.91 39.25 -10.22
CA PHE A 126 43.55 38.20 -9.28
C PHE A 126 42.76 38.79 -8.11
N PRO A 127 41.53 39.29 -8.34
CA PRO A 127 40.72 39.93 -7.29
C PRO A 127 40.37 39.01 -6.12
N ASP A 128 40.43 37.69 -6.33
CA ASP A 128 40.15 36.68 -5.31
C ASP A 128 41.41 36.26 -4.49
N ALA A 129 42.61 36.74 -4.86
CA ALA A 129 43.84 36.38 -4.17
C ALA A 129 44.08 37.29 -2.96
N ASN A 130 43.84 36.79 -1.75
CA ASN A 130 44.13 37.51 -0.52
C ASN A 130 45.61 37.94 -0.48
N ALA A 131 45.87 39.22 -0.19
CA ALA A 131 47.22 39.81 -0.16
C ALA A 131 48.19 39.17 0.86
N SER A 132 47.68 38.29 1.74
CA SER A 132 48.43 37.50 2.72
C SER A 132 49.26 36.35 2.12
N LEU A 133 49.21 36.12 0.79
CA LEU A 133 49.94 35.03 0.11
C LEU A 133 51.48 35.19 0.08
N LEU A 134 52.03 36.25 0.68
CA LEU A 134 53.47 36.59 0.60
C LEU A 134 54.28 36.27 1.86
N GLU A 135 53.66 35.80 2.93
CA GLU A 135 54.32 35.51 4.20
C GLU A 135 53.83 34.16 4.73
N VAL A 136 54.76 33.25 5.05
CA VAL A 136 54.65 31.94 5.74
C VAL A 136 55.24 30.79 4.91
N GLU A 137 56.47 30.41 5.26
CA GLU A 137 57.09 29.11 4.94
C GLU A 137 56.75 28.11 6.05
N GLU A 138 55.85 27.16 5.79
CA GLU A 138 55.75 25.96 6.62
C GLU A 138 55.45 24.70 5.80
N VAL A 139 56.13 23.64 6.22
CA VAL A 139 56.39 22.37 5.52
C VAL A 139 55.21 21.43 5.66
N VAL A 140 54.50 21.22 4.55
CA VAL A 140 53.71 20.01 4.29
C VAL A 140 54.58 19.12 3.39
N SER A 141 54.49 17.79 3.48
CA SER A 141 55.28 16.91 2.61
C SER A 141 55.13 17.33 1.14
N CYS A 142 56.24 17.45 0.38
CA CYS A 142 56.23 18.06 -0.96
C CYS A 142 55.12 17.51 -1.87
N ARG A 143 54.78 16.23 -1.70
CA ARG A 143 53.84 15.54 -2.58
C ARG A 143 52.36 15.79 -2.27
N ALA A 144 52.01 16.04 -1.00
CA ALA A 144 50.66 16.46 -0.59
C ALA A 144 50.51 17.98 -0.70
N ALA A 145 51.61 18.71 -0.44
CA ALA A 145 51.73 20.15 -0.57
C ALA A 145 51.42 20.63 -2.00
N GLU A 146 52.03 20.00 -3.01
CA GLU A 146 51.92 20.40 -4.42
C GLU A 146 50.52 20.28 -5.03
N LEU A 147 49.66 19.43 -4.47
CA LEU A 147 48.33 19.19 -5.01
C LEU A 147 47.27 19.86 -4.16
N TRP A 148 47.19 19.54 -2.88
CA TRP A 148 45.98 19.82 -2.10
C TRP A 148 46.08 21.02 -1.14
N GLN A 149 47.30 21.50 -0.88
CA GLN A 149 47.60 22.55 0.11
C GLN A 149 46.92 23.88 -0.15
N PRO A 150 46.76 24.36 -1.40
CA PRO A 150 46.02 25.61 -1.62
C PRO A 150 44.59 25.55 -1.09
N TRP A 151 43.90 24.41 -1.26
CA TRP A 151 42.53 24.22 -0.75
C TRP A 151 42.48 24.13 0.77
N LEU A 152 43.42 23.39 1.39
CA LEU A 152 43.48 23.25 2.86
C LEU A 152 43.83 24.57 3.55
N ARG A 153 44.82 25.31 3.02
CA ARG A 153 45.21 26.64 3.52
C ARG A 153 44.10 27.66 3.39
N HIS A 154 43.36 27.67 2.27
CA HIS A 154 42.22 28.59 2.09
C HIS A 154 41.15 28.43 3.19
N ARG A 155 41.01 27.23 3.76
CA ARG A 155 40.09 26.96 4.87
C ARG A 155 40.73 27.06 6.25
N GLY A 156 42.01 27.42 6.35
CA GLY A 156 42.76 27.44 7.61
C GLY A 156 42.92 26.06 8.25
N LEU A 157 42.90 24.98 7.46
CA LEU A 157 42.95 23.61 7.96
C LEU A 157 44.36 23.03 7.85
N PHE A 158 44.81 22.35 8.90
CA PHE A 158 46.08 21.63 8.93
C PHE A 158 45.92 20.23 8.30
N CYS A 159 46.87 19.82 7.47
CA CYS A 159 46.89 18.48 6.89
C CYS A 159 47.56 17.50 7.85
N ASP A 160 46.79 16.85 8.71
CA ASP A 160 47.32 15.77 9.54
C ASP A 160 47.67 14.51 8.71
N VAL A 161 48.39 13.58 9.33
CA VAL A 161 48.84 12.32 8.71
C VAL A 161 47.66 11.48 8.21
N ALA A 162 46.50 11.54 8.87
CA ALA A 162 45.33 10.76 8.50
C ALA A 162 44.64 11.32 7.25
N LEU A 163 44.54 12.64 7.13
CA LEU A 163 44.03 13.34 5.96
C LEU A 163 44.98 13.18 4.78
N GLU A 164 46.29 13.32 4.99
CA GLU A 164 47.32 13.12 3.97
C GLU A 164 47.25 11.70 3.39
N SER A 165 47.24 10.70 4.27
CA SER A 165 47.09 9.30 3.86
C SER A 165 45.78 9.07 3.10
N GLY A 166 44.69 9.70 3.54
CA GLY A 166 43.39 9.63 2.88
C GLY A 166 43.41 10.21 1.45
N LEU A 167 44.00 11.39 1.28
CA LEU A 167 44.14 12.06 -0.01
C LEU A 167 45.05 11.28 -0.98
N LEU A 168 46.12 10.68 -0.46
CA LEU A 168 47.01 9.83 -1.26
C LEU A 168 46.28 8.58 -1.76
N MET A 169 45.51 7.91 -0.90
CA MET A 169 44.70 6.75 -1.29
C MET A 169 43.60 7.14 -2.30
N LEU A 170 42.95 8.29 -2.16
CA LEU A 170 41.95 8.75 -3.13
C LEU A 170 42.56 9.03 -4.51
N ARG A 171 43.88 9.17 -4.64
CA ARG A 171 44.59 9.36 -5.92
C ARG A 171 44.78 8.07 -6.72
N GLU A 172 44.70 6.90 -6.10
CA GLU A 172 45.00 5.61 -6.74
C GLU A 172 43.91 5.18 -7.73
N GLY A 173 44.10 5.38 -9.04
CA GLY A 173 43.20 4.98 -10.12
C GLY A 173 42.86 6.12 -11.08
N HIS A 174 42.63 5.80 -12.35
CA HIS A 174 42.40 6.80 -13.40
C HIS A 174 40.90 6.96 -13.70
N GLU A 175 40.28 7.98 -13.10
CA GLU A 175 38.91 8.38 -13.46
C GLU A 175 38.81 9.91 -13.56
N PRO A 176 38.24 10.45 -14.67
CA PRO A 176 38.31 11.88 -15.01
C PRO A 176 37.65 12.81 -13.99
N ASP A 177 36.69 12.31 -13.21
CA ASP A 177 35.91 13.11 -12.25
C ASP A 177 36.48 13.08 -10.83
N ARG A 178 37.46 12.20 -10.57
CA ARG A 178 37.86 11.90 -9.19
C ARG A 178 38.52 13.07 -8.51
N GLU A 179 39.49 13.68 -9.17
CA GLU A 179 40.18 14.87 -8.66
C GLU A 179 39.19 16.03 -8.48
N ALA A 180 38.19 16.13 -9.35
CA ALA A 180 37.13 17.15 -9.32
C ALA A 180 36.25 17.02 -8.07
N LEU A 181 35.83 15.79 -7.75
CA LEU A 181 34.99 15.51 -6.58
C LEU A 181 35.76 15.62 -5.26
N THR A 182 37.03 15.19 -5.24
CA THR A 182 37.90 15.38 -4.07
C THR A 182 38.15 16.87 -3.81
N ALA A 183 38.38 17.67 -4.85
CA ALA A 183 38.51 19.12 -4.73
C ALA A 183 37.24 19.76 -4.16
N MET A 184 36.07 19.33 -4.61
CA MET A 184 34.79 19.80 -4.08
C MET A 184 34.58 19.41 -2.61
N LEU A 185 34.96 18.20 -2.20
CA LEU A 185 34.94 17.83 -0.78
C LEU A 185 35.88 18.68 0.07
N LEU A 186 37.08 18.97 -0.43
CA LEU A 186 38.04 19.81 0.28
C LEU A 186 37.52 21.24 0.44
N GLN A 187 36.83 21.75 -0.59
CA GLN A 187 36.34 23.10 -0.60
C GLN A 187 35.05 23.31 0.19
N GLU A 188 34.04 22.48 -0.04
CA GLU A 188 32.69 22.67 0.51
C GLU A 188 32.32 21.64 1.58
N GLY A 189 33.08 20.55 1.70
CA GLY A 189 32.74 19.41 2.53
C GLY A 189 33.37 19.41 3.92
N ASP A 190 32.85 18.54 4.79
CA ASP A 190 33.49 18.15 6.03
C ASP A 190 34.59 17.14 5.74
N LEU A 191 35.82 17.43 6.19
CA LEU A 191 36.99 16.61 5.87
C LEU A 191 36.96 15.22 6.53
N GLY A 192 36.12 15.00 7.54
CA GLY A 192 35.94 13.69 8.17
C GLY A 192 35.48 12.59 7.20
N TRP A 193 34.88 12.97 6.06
CA TRP A 193 34.51 12.02 5.01
C TRP A 193 35.71 11.41 4.28
N LEU A 194 36.81 12.16 4.10
CA LEU A 194 37.93 11.73 3.27
C LEU A 194 38.62 10.46 3.79
N PRO A 195 38.97 10.34 5.09
CA PRO A 195 39.53 9.11 5.65
C PRO A 195 38.57 7.92 5.57
N LEU A 196 37.25 8.14 5.64
CA LEU A 196 36.25 7.06 5.56
C LEU A 196 36.13 6.49 4.15
N ILE A 197 36.17 7.35 3.14
CA ILE A 197 36.13 6.97 1.72
C ILE A 197 37.45 6.33 1.32
N ALA A 198 38.58 6.88 1.74
CA ALA A 198 39.91 6.34 1.45
C ALA A 198 40.06 4.87 1.87
N ARG A 199 39.44 4.48 2.99
CA ARG A 199 39.42 3.10 3.51
C ARG A 199 38.55 2.13 2.70
N GLN A 200 37.79 2.61 1.72
CA GLN A 200 37.03 1.74 0.83
C GLN A 200 37.94 1.13 -0.25
N PRO A 201 37.58 -0.05 -0.80
CA PRO A 201 38.23 -0.60 -2.00
C PRO A 201 38.29 0.46 -3.12
N VAL A 202 39.39 0.46 -3.87
CA VAL A 202 39.71 1.47 -4.89
C VAL A 202 38.54 1.70 -5.84
N GLU A 203 37.91 0.61 -6.28
CA GLU A 203 36.79 0.59 -7.21
C GLU A 203 35.49 1.22 -6.66
N LEU A 204 35.37 1.38 -5.33
CA LEU A 204 34.19 1.94 -4.67
C LEU A 204 34.36 3.41 -4.26
N ARG A 205 35.61 3.89 -4.17
CA ARG A 205 35.94 5.25 -3.69
C ARG A 205 35.21 6.32 -4.51
N LEU A 206 35.24 6.22 -5.84
CA LEU A 206 34.61 7.22 -6.69
C LEU A 206 33.08 7.24 -6.55
N SER A 207 32.44 6.07 -6.50
CA SER A 207 30.99 5.98 -6.31
C SER A 207 30.55 6.68 -5.03
N TRP A 208 31.29 6.53 -3.93
CA TRP A 208 31.03 7.24 -2.68
C TRP A 208 31.21 8.75 -2.80
N LEU A 209 32.31 9.21 -3.40
CA LEU A 209 32.57 10.64 -3.65
C LEU A 209 31.41 11.28 -4.43
N ARG A 210 31.00 10.64 -5.53
CA ARG A 210 29.91 11.09 -6.39
C ARG A 210 28.60 11.22 -5.62
N MET A 211 28.20 10.17 -4.91
CA MET A 211 26.93 10.17 -4.23
C MET A 211 26.90 11.14 -3.04
N LEU A 212 28.01 11.35 -2.33
CA LEU A 212 28.11 12.34 -1.26
C LEU A 212 27.94 13.78 -1.76
N VAL A 213 28.50 14.05 -2.94
CA VAL A 213 28.35 15.31 -3.65
C VAL A 213 26.92 15.49 -4.12
N GLU A 214 26.38 14.52 -4.88
CA GLU A 214 25.02 14.58 -5.45
C GLU A 214 23.94 14.76 -4.38
N THR A 215 24.10 14.13 -3.22
CA THR A 215 23.14 14.23 -2.11
C THR A 215 23.39 15.44 -1.20
N GLY A 216 24.44 16.22 -1.44
CA GLY A 216 24.84 17.35 -0.59
C GLY A 216 25.34 16.95 0.80
N ARG A 217 25.44 15.64 1.10
CA ARG A 217 25.82 15.12 2.42
C ARG A 217 27.25 15.43 2.83
N HIS A 218 28.12 15.70 1.86
CA HIS A 218 29.49 16.13 2.12
C HIS A 218 29.58 17.38 2.99
N ARG A 219 28.59 18.28 2.96
CA ARG A 219 28.60 19.54 3.73
C ARG A 219 28.39 19.36 5.24
N GLN A 220 28.13 18.14 5.70
CA GLN A 220 27.90 17.81 7.10
C GLN A 220 28.93 16.78 7.55
N ALA A 221 29.35 16.84 8.82
CA ALA A 221 30.23 15.83 9.39
C ALA A 221 29.68 14.41 9.20
N PRO A 222 30.54 13.42 8.87
CA PRO A 222 30.09 12.04 8.78
C PRO A 222 29.53 11.60 10.13
N PRO A 223 28.32 11.00 10.19
CA PRO A 223 27.78 10.56 11.46
C PRO A 223 28.68 9.46 12.05
N HIS A 224 28.83 9.42 13.38
CA HIS A 224 29.79 8.53 14.07
C HIS A 224 29.71 7.04 13.67
N SER A 225 28.52 6.55 13.29
CA SER A 225 28.29 5.15 12.87
C SER A 225 28.46 4.89 11.37
N MET A 226 28.93 5.86 10.58
CA MET A 226 29.04 5.76 9.13
C MET A 226 29.99 4.64 8.68
N ARG A 227 31.10 4.44 9.40
CA ARG A 227 32.07 3.36 9.12
C ARG A 227 31.40 1.99 9.00
N ARG A 228 30.50 1.67 9.94
CA ARG A 228 29.77 0.39 10.00
C ARG A 228 28.80 0.24 8.83
N LEU A 229 28.18 1.32 8.37
CA LEU A 229 27.32 1.30 7.17
C LEU A 229 28.14 1.00 5.92
N MET A 230 29.30 1.67 5.75
CA MET A 230 30.17 1.45 4.60
C MET A 230 30.71 0.02 4.57
N GLU A 231 31.17 -0.52 5.71
CA GLU A 231 31.57 -1.93 5.83
C GLU A 231 30.43 -2.89 5.47
N THR A 232 29.21 -2.60 5.95
CA THR A 232 28.04 -3.41 5.62
C THR A 232 27.75 -3.37 4.12
N LEU A 233 27.79 -2.19 3.49
CA LEU A 233 27.60 -2.04 2.05
C LEU A 233 28.63 -2.82 1.25
N ARG A 234 29.90 -2.77 1.67
CA ARG A 234 31.01 -3.51 1.07
C ARG A 234 30.79 -5.02 1.08
N HIS A 235 30.27 -5.57 2.17
CA HIS A 235 30.12 -7.02 2.32
C HIS A 235 28.77 -7.56 1.85
N ALA A 236 27.71 -6.75 1.90
CA ALA A 236 26.34 -7.22 1.64
C ALA A 236 25.89 -7.01 0.19
N VAL A 237 26.57 -6.18 -0.60
CA VAL A 237 26.12 -5.80 -1.94
C VAL A 237 27.14 -6.17 -2.99
N GLU A 238 26.66 -6.85 -4.03
CA GLU A 238 27.47 -7.19 -5.21
C GLU A 238 28.02 -5.94 -5.89
N ARG A 239 29.24 -6.04 -6.42
CA ARG A 239 29.97 -4.91 -7.02
C ARG A 239 29.15 -4.08 -8.03
N PRO A 240 28.40 -4.67 -8.98
CA PRO A 240 27.64 -3.90 -9.98
C PRO A 240 26.50 -3.06 -9.37
N LEU A 241 25.97 -3.46 -8.21
CA LEU A 241 24.86 -2.79 -7.54
C LEU A 241 25.32 -1.79 -6.48
N HIS A 242 26.64 -1.69 -6.23
CA HIS A 242 27.18 -0.92 -5.12
C HIS A 242 26.92 0.57 -5.27
N ALA A 243 27.13 1.15 -6.45
CA ALA A 243 26.91 2.59 -6.69
C ALA A 243 25.43 2.97 -6.47
N ARG A 244 24.51 2.20 -7.06
CA ARG A 244 23.05 2.38 -6.88
C ARG A 244 22.66 2.26 -5.40
N THR A 245 23.18 1.26 -4.70
CA THR A 245 22.83 1.03 -3.29
C THR A 245 23.46 2.09 -2.36
N ALA A 246 24.67 2.57 -2.65
CA ALA A 246 25.29 3.69 -1.94
C ALA A 246 24.44 4.96 -2.07
N LYS A 247 23.92 5.26 -3.27
CA LYS A 247 22.98 6.36 -3.50
C LYS A 247 21.77 6.26 -2.60
N ILE A 248 21.11 5.09 -2.60
CA ILE A 248 19.93 4.81 -1.76
C ILE A 248 20.27 5.00 -0.27
N CYS A 249 21.41 4.50 0.20
CA CYS A 249 21.87 4.69 1.58
C CYS A 249 22.01 6.18 1.94
N LEU A 250 22.68 6.98 1.09
CA LEU A 250 22.92 8.40 1.35
C LEU A 250 21.63 9.24 1.26
N MET A 251 20.73 8.91 0.33
CA MET A 251 19.39 9.50 0.28
C MET A 251 18.57 9.13 1.53
N SER A 252 18.68 7.90 2.02
CA SER A 252 18.02 7.48 3.26
C SER A 252 18.54 8.25 4.47
N LEU A 253 19.86 8.47 4.54
CA LEU A 253 20.44 9.36 5.54
C LEU A 253 19.84 10.75 5.37
N ALA A 254 19.79 11.33 4.15
CA ALA A 254 19.19 12.65 3.86
C ALA A 254 17.76 12.78 4.38
N ASN A 255 16.99 11.69 4.34
CA ASN A 255 15.64 11.62 4.91
C ASN A 255 15.59 11.49 6.43
N GLY A 256 16.72 11.66 7.15
CA GLY A 256 16.80 11.61 8.61
C GLY A 256 17.04 10.22 9.21
N CYS A 257 17.45 9.22 8.41
CA CYS A 257 17.85 7.92 8.94
C CYS A 257 19.23 7.97 9.62
N THR A 258 19.44 7.11 10.62
CA THR A 258 20.78 6.89 11.20
C THR A 258 21.58 5.89 10.34
N PRO A 259 22.93 5.95 10.29
CA PRO A 259 23.70 4.94 9.55
C PRO A 259 23.53 3.52 10.10
N ARG A 260 23.36 3.38 11.42
CA ARG A 260 23.04 2.12 12.07
C ARG A 260 21.75 1.50 11.52
N PHE A 261 20.69 2.30 11.42
CA PHE A 261 19.41 1.86 10.86
C PHE A 261 19.54 1.43 9.40
N VAL A 262 20.19 2.26 8.56
CA VAL A 262 20.40 1.95 7.14
C VAL A 262 21.21 0.66 6.97
N ALA A 263 22.25 0.46 7.79
CA ALA A 263 23.07 -0.75 7.74
C ALA A 263 22.26 -2.00 8.10
N MET A 264 21.41 -1.90 9.12
CA MET A 264 20.50 -2.98 9.50
C MET A 264 19.47 -3.28 8.38
N ALA A 265 18.89 -2.23 7.80
CA ALA A 265 17.96 -2.35 6.69
C ALA A 265 18.58 -3.07 5.50
N LEU A 266 19.80 -2.69 5.15
CA LEU A 266 20.53 -3.29 4.05
C LEU A 266 20.77 -4.79 4.29
N ARG A 267 21.26 -5.17 5.48
CA ARG A 267 21.44 -6.59 5.84
C ARG A 267 20.13 -7.37 5.74
N PHE A 268 19.03 -6.77 6.21
CA PHE A 268 17.72 -7.41 6.14
C PHE A 268 17.27 -7.63 4.69
N HIS A 269 17.39 -6.62 3.83
CA HIS A 269 16.97 -6.73 2.43
C HIS A 269 17.82 -7.73 1.65
N VAL A 270 19.15 -7.69 1.83
CA VAL A 270 20.07 -8.65 1.20
C VAL A 270 19.76 -10.08 1.64
N ARG A 271 19.63 -10.32 2.95
CA ARG A 271 19.33 -11.65 3.51
C ARG A 271 18.05 -12.25 2.94
N TRP A 272 17.04 -11.42 2.67
CA TRP A 272 15.73 -11.85 2.21
C TRP A 272 15.47 -11.58 0.72
N LYS A 273 16.51 -11.24 -0.05
CA LYS A 273 16.44 -10.94 -1.49
C LYS A 273 15.35 -9.92 -1.86
N LEU A 274 15.29 -8.82 -1.11
CA LEU A 274 14.33 -7.74 -1.31
C LEU A 274 14.98 -6.58 -2.07
N ASP A 275 14.20 -5.87 -2.88
CA ASP A 275 14.63 -4.60 -3.48
C ASP A 275 14.86 -3.55 -2.40
N PHE A 276 16.09 -3.01 -2.34
CA PHE A 276 16.47 -2.00 -1.36
C PHE A 276 16.13 -0.62 -1.91
N GLN A 277 15.15 0.05 -1.32
CA GLN A 277 14.66 1.35 -1.76
C GLN A 277 15.02 2.45 -0.76
N THR A 278 14.94 3.70 -1.20
CA THR A 278 15.18 4.87 -0.34
C THR A 278 14.26 4.85 0.87
N LEU A 279 14.85 4.89 2.06
CA LEU A 279 14.13 4.81 3.32
C LEU A 279 13.75 6.22 3.80
N GLY A 280 12.55 6.35 4.36
CA GLY A 280 12.18 7.50 5.17
C GLY A 280 12.65 7.33 6.62
N ARG A 281 12.70 8.43 7.39
CA ARG A 281 12.95 8.39 8.83
C ARG A 281 12.02 7.36 9.49
N PRO A 282 12.55 6.32 10.15
CA PRO A 282 11.69 5.34 10.79
C PRO A 282 11.03 5.95 12.03
N ALA A 283 9.85 5.42 12.41
CA ALA A 283 9.21 5.78 13.68
C ALA A 283 10.04 5.29 14.88
N HIS A 284 10.75 4.17 14.73
CA HIS A 284 11.75 3.67 15.66
C HIS A 284 12.69 2.68 14.93
N GLU A 285 13.87 2.42 15.49
CA GLU A 285 14.77 1.39 14.95
C GLU A 285 14.34 0.00 15.45
N PRO A 286 13.92 -0.93 14.56
CA PRO A 286 13.52 -2.25 15.02
C PRO A 286 14.70 -3.07 15.52
N ALA A 287 14.49 -3.87 16.56
CA ALA A 287 15.49 -4.78 17.07
C ALA A 287 15.64 -5.99 16.13
N HIS A 288 16.84 -6.19 15.60
CA HIS A 288 17.16 -7.33 14.71
C HIS A 288 16.79 -8.70 15.31
N ARG A 289 16.92 -8.84 16.64
CA ARG A 289 16.52 -10.06 17.36
C ARG A 289 15.02 -10.37 17.18
N GLU A 290 14.17 -9.37 17.32
CA GLU A 290 12.72 -9.54 17.24
C GLU A 290 12.26 -9.77 15.79
N LEU A 291 12.88 -9.09 14.82
CA LEU A 291 12.69 -9.39 13.39
C LEU A 291 13.01 -10.86 13.07
N ASN A 292 14.17 -11.36 13.51
CA ASN A 292 14.55 -12.75 13.29
C ASN A 292 13.62 -13.72 14.01
N LYS A 293 13.17 -13.39 15.23
CA LYS A 293 12.23 -14.20 16.00
C LYS A 293 10.93 -14.43 15.22
N VAL A 294 10.38 -13.37 14.61
CA VAL A 294 9.17 -13.50 13.76
C VAL A 294 9.48 -14.27 12.47
N MET A 295 10.59 -13.97 11.80
CA MET A 295 10.95 -14.66 10.55
C MET A 295 11.19 -16.17 10.74
N GLN A 296 11.76 -16.57 11.87
CA GLN A 296 12.04 -17.97 12.21
C GLN A 296 10.86 -18.68 12.86
N SER A 297 9.82 -17.93 13.28
CA SER A 297 8.61 -18.53 13.83
C SER A 297 7.92 -19.41 12.78
N GLY A 298 7.23 -20.46 13.21
CA GLY A 298 6.52 -21.38 12.30
C GLY A 298 5.31 -20.77 11.59
N ILE A 299 5.06 -19.46 11.63
CA ILE A 299 3.87 -18.76 11.16
C ILE A 299 3.68 -18.86 9.63
N SER A 300 2.47 -18.60 9.10
CA SER A 300 2.18 -18.62 7.67
C SER A 300 3.05 -17.64 6.86
N ASN A 301 3.47 -18.08 5.67
CA ASN A 301 4.44 -17.34 4.83
C ASN A 301 3.94 -15.97 4.39
N TRP A 302 2.63 -15.78 4.26
CA TRP A 302 2.06 -14.52 3.83
C TRP A 302 2.16 -13.43 4.90
N VAL A 303 2.06 -13.80 6.19
CA VAL A 303 2.32 -12.92 7.35
C VAL A 303 3.82 -12.64 7.46
N ARG A 304 4.65 -13.66 7.21
CA ARG A 304 6.13 -13.58 7.25
C ARG A 304 6.75 -12.96 6.00
N LYS A 305 5.98 -12.40 5.05
CA LYS A 305 6.56 -11.74 3.87
C LYS A 305 7.55 -10.68 4.36
N PRO A 306 8.86 -10.81 4.10
CA PRO A 306 9.88 -9.96 4.73
C PRO A 306 9.63 -8.46 4.52
N GLN A 307 9.12 -8.08 3.35
CA GLN A 307 8.74 -6.71 2.98
C GLN A 307 7.61 -6.15 3.86
N ASN A 308 6.66 -7.00 4.26
CA ASN A 308 5.54 -6.61 5.11
C ASN A 308 5.99 -6.44 6.56
N LEU A 309 6.86 -7.34 7.03
CA LEU A 309 7.42 -7.27 8.37
C LEU A 309 8.31 -6.06 8.54
N TRP A 310 9.18 -5.79 7.56
CA TRP A 310 10.04 -4.60 7.54
C TRP A 310 9.23 -3.31 7.60
N ARG A 311 8.15 -3.21 6.81
CA ARG A 311 7.25 -2.06 6.84
C ARG A 311 6.62 -1.84 8.21
N GLN A 312 6.11 -2.89 8.84
CA GLN A 312 5.56 -2.80 10.21
C GLN A 312 6.61 -2.34 11.21
N ALA A 313 7.76 -3.01 11.20
CA ALA A 313 8.86 -2.80 12.14
C ALA A 313 9.49 -1.40 12.04
N THR A 314 9.29 -0.69 10.94
CA THR A 314 9.83 0.66 10.76
C THR A 314 8.80 1.77 10.93
N ARG A 315 7.50 1.44 10.87
CA ARG A 315 6.41 2.43 10.88
C ARG A 315 5.58 2.44 12.16
N LEU A 316 5.54 1.34 12.91
CA LEU A 316 4.83 1.25 14.18
C LEU A 316 5.81 1.52 15.32
N GLN A 317 5.67 2.60 16.08
CA GLN A 317 6.56 2.94 17.21
C GLN A 317 6.69 1.76 18.21
N ASP A 318 7.83 1.50 18.85
CA ASP A 318 7.96 0.38 19.83
C ASP A 318 7.50 -1.02 19.33
N TRP A 319 7.44 -1.26 18.02
CA TRP A 319 7.08 -2.56 17.44
C TRP A 319 7.90 -3.70 18.05
N SER A 320 9.19 -3.45 18.28
CA SER A 320 10.09 -4.44 18.89
C SER A 320 9.69 -4.82 20.31
N SER A 321 9.21 -3.86 21.09
CA SER A 321 8.69 -4.12 22.44
C SER A 321 7.42 -4.94 22.38
N ALA A 322 6.49 -4.60 21.47
CA ALA A 322 5.28 -5.38 21.24
C ALA A 322 5.57 -6.83 20.84
N VAL A 323 6.48 -7.06 19.88
CA VAL A 323 6.90 -8.41 19.47
C VAL A 323 7.59 -9.16 20.61
N ARG A 324 8.46 -8.49 21.38
CA ARG A 324 9.10 -9.13 22.53
C ARG A 324 8.06 -9.67 23.51
N ARG A 325 7.04 -8.86 23.85
CA ARG A 325 5.94 -9.22 24.76
C ARG A 325 5.04 -10.32 24.17
N LEU A 326 4.74 -10.26 22.87
CA LEU A 326 4.00 -11.29 22.14
C LEU A 326 4.66 -12.66 22.22
N PHE A 327 5.98 -12.71 22.13
CA PHE A 327 6.74 -13.95 22.17
C PHE A 327 7.42 -14.20 23.53
N HIS A 328 7.03 -13.47 24.59
CA HIS A 328 7.59 -13.69 25.94
C HIS A 328 7.05 -14.97 26.56
N HIS A 329 5.76 -15.26 26.33
CA HIS A 329 5.10 -16.50 26.78
C HIS A 329 4.94 -17.49 25.61
N PRO A 330 5.01 -18.81 25.86
CA PRO A 330 4.74 -19.82 24.85
C PRO A 330 3.26 -19.78 24.48
N ARG A 331 2.94 -19.25 23.29
CA ARG A 331 1.58 -19.17 22.75
C ARG A 331 1.44 -20.05 21.51
N PRO A 332 0.23 -20.57 21.23
CA PRO A 332 -0.05 -21.30 19.99
C PRO A 332 0.28 -20.44 18.77
N ARG A 333 0.77 -21.09 17.71
CA ARG A 333 1.12 -20.43 16.43
C ARG A 333 0.01 -19.51 15.93
N GLY A 334 -1.26 -19.94 16.01
CA GLY A 334 -2.42 -19.16 15.57
C GLY A 334 -2.55 -17.79 16.25
N VAL A 335 -2.15 -17.67 17.51
CA VAL A 335 -2.12 -16.40 18.26
C VAL A 335 -1.13 -15.43 17.64
N HIS A 336 0.10 -15.89 17.43
CA HIS A 336 1.11 -15.06 16.80
C HIS A 336 0.70 -14.62 15.40
N GLU A 337 0.09 -15.50 14.59
CA GLU A 337 -0.37 -15.14 13.24
C GLU A 337 -1.44 -14.03 13.28
N ALA A 338 -2.47 -14.21 14.11
CA ALA A 338 -3.59 -13.27 14.19
C ALA A 338 -3.13 -11.88 14.68
N VAL A 339 -2.26 -11.84 15.70
CA VAL A 339 -1.75 -10.58 16.25
C VAL A 339 -0.83 -9.86 15.26
N LEU A 340 0.07 -10.58 14.59
CA LEU A 340 0.94 -9.99 13.56
C LEU A 340 0.15 -9.53 12.33
N GLU A 341 -0.92 -10.24 11.95
CA GLU A 341 -1.86 -9.80 10.93
C GLU A 341 -2.57 -8.50 11.34
N ALA A 342 -3.03 -8.40 12.59
CA ALA A 342 -3.65 -7.18 13.12
C ALA A 342 -2.66 -6.00 13.09
N MET A 343 -1.42 -6.20 13.53
CA MET A 343 -0.34 -5.19 13.43
C MET A 343 -0.12 -4.74 11.99
N GLN A 344 -0.11 -5.68 11.04
CA GLN A 344 0.04 -5.36 9.63
C GLN A 344 -1.12 -4.51 9.11
N SER A 345 -2.35 -4.81 9.52
CA SER A 345 -3.52 -4.01 9.15
C SER A 345 -3.40 -2.58 9.68
N ILE A 346 -2.98 -2.41 10.94
CA ILE A 346 -2.76 -1.10 11.55
C ILE A 346 -1.71 -0.30 10.78
N GLU A 347 -0.59 -0.91 10.38
CA GLU A 347 0.44 -0.25 9.56
C GLU A 347 -0.10 0.24 8.21
N ARG A 348 -0.87 -0.58 7.51
CA ARG A 348 -1.41 -0.19 6.20
C ARG A 348 -2.32 1.04 6.32
N ARG A 349 -3.07 1.13 7.42
CA ARG A 349 -4.00 2.23 7.72
C ARG A 349 -3.31 3.48 8.28
N SER A 350 -2.25 3.33 9.08
CA SER A 350 -1.55 4.44 9.73
C SER A 350 -0.90 5.41 8.73
N ARG A 351 -0.74 5.01 7.45
CA ARG A 351 -0.42 5.91 6.33
C ARG A 351 -1.31 7.15 6.26
N ARG A 352 -2.56 7.07 6.76
CA ARG A 352 -3.51 8.19 6.78
C ARG A 352 -3.64 8.87 8.15
N LYS A 353 -3.37 8.17 9.26
CA LYS A 353 -3.51 8.66 10.65
C LYS A 353 -2.55 7.89 11.59
N ALA A 354 -1.37 8.45 11.87
CA ALA A 354 -0.32 7.80 12.68
C ALA A 354 -0.66 7.64 14.19
N SER A 355 -1.73 8.27 14.67
CA SER A 355 -2.04 8.43 16.10
C SER A 355 -2.58 7.19 16.83
N LYS A 356 -2.99 6.12 16.11
CA LYS A 356 -3.71 4.99 16.75
C LYS A 356 -2.81 3.96 17.41
N TRP A 357 -1.60 3.81 16.91
CA TRP A 357 -0.71 2.76 17.38
C TRP A 357 -0.29 2.91 18.86
N PRO A 358 0.00 4.13 19.39
CA PRO A 358 0.26 4.32 20.82
C PRO A 358 -0.90 3.88 21.74
N ASN A 359 -2.15 4.20 21.37
CA ASN A 359 -3.33 3.73 22.11
C ASN A 359 -3.41 2.20 22.12
N TRP A 360 -2.98 1.59 21.01
CA TRP A 360 -2.90 0.14 20.90
C TRP A 360 -1.72 -0.46 21.68
N LEU A 361 -0.63 0.27 21.91
CA LEU A 361 0.42 -0.20 22.80
C LEU A 361 0.01 -0.16 24.27
N ALA A 362 -0.82 0.82 24.66
CA ALA A 362 -1.23 1.03 26.05
C ALA A 362 -2.06 -0.13 26.62
N GLY A 363 -2.97 -0.73 25.82
CA GLY A 363 -3.78 -1.88 26.24
C GLY A 363 -3.20 -3.24 25.88
N TRP A 364 -1.98 -3.29 25.33
CA TRP A 364 -1.41 -4.48 24.71
C TRP A 364 -1.28 -5.66 25.69
N ASP A 365 -0.75 -5.40 26.89
CA ASP A 365 -0.49 -6.45 27.88
C ASP A 365 -1.79 -6.98 28.48
N ASP A 366 -2.78 -6.11 28.69
CA ASP A 366 -4.13 -6.50 29.10
C ASP A 366 -4.75 -7.46 28.08
N MET A 367 -4.71 -7.13 26.79
CA MET A 367 -5.25 -7.99 25.73
C MET A 367 -4.56 -9.35 25.71
N LEU A 368 -3.23 -9.39 25.77
CA LEU A 368 -2.50 -10.65 25.79
C LEU A 368 -2.83 -11.49 27.02
N ARG A 369 -2.95 -10.88 28.21
CA ARG A 369 -3.39 -11.57 29.43
C ARG A 369 -4.79 -12.15 29.29
N GLU A 370 -5.74 -11.40 28.77
CA GLU A 370 -7.12 -11.89 28.58
C GLU A 370 -7.17 -13.01 27.52
N LEU A 371 -6.34 -12.92 26.47
CA LEU A 371 -6.22 -13.98 25.46
C LEU A 371 -5.61 -15.26 26.05
N ASP A 372 -4.58 -15.14 26.88
CA ASP A 372 -3.98 -16.28 27.59
C ASP A 372 -4.95 -16.89 28.61
N ALA A 373 -5.79 -16.07 29.24
CA ALA A 373 -6.85 -16.50 30.15
C ALA A 373 -8.10 -17.05 29.43
N THR A 374 -8.18 -16.92 28.10
CA THR A 374 -9.31 -17.44 27.32
C THR A 374 -9.19 -18.96 27.18
N PRO A 375 -10.23 -19.75 27.54
CA PRO A 375 -10.21 -21.19 27.40
C PRO A 375 -9.80 -21.65 26.01
N ARG A 376 -8.96 -22.69 25.90
CA ARG A 376 -8.41 -23.17 24.62
C ARG A 376 -9.47 -23.44 23.55
N ALA A 377 -10.61 -23.99 23.93
CA ALA A 377 -11.73 -24.27 23.02
C ALA A 377 -12.33 -23.01 22.37
N LYS A 378 -12.17 -21.84 23.00
CA LYS A 378 -12.67 -20.53 22.52
C LYS A 378 -11.60 -19.70 21.83
N GLN A 379 -10.33 -20.08 21.94
CA GLN A 379 -9.23 -19.33 21.31
C GLN A 379 -9.40 -19.16 19.80
N PRO A 380 -9.84 -20.16 18.99
CA PRO A 380 -10.06 -19.95 17.57
C PRO A 380 -10.98 -18.77 17.27
N PHE A 381 -12.06 -18.62 18.04
CA PHE A 381 -12.99 -17.50 17.89
C PHE A 381 -12.41 -16.16 18.35
N ALA A 382 -11.70 -16.15 19.48
CA ALA A 382 -10.98 -14.95 19.93
C ALA A 382 -9.96 -14.47 18.89
N LEU A 383 -9.28 -15.42 18.21
CA LEU A 383 -8.37 -15.11 17.11
C LEU A 383 -9.11 -14.61 15.87
N ALA A 384 -10.26 -15.18 15.53
CA ALA A 384 -11.12 -14.67 14.47
C ALA A 384 -11.55 -13.23 14.73
N LEU A 385 -11.89 -12.88 15.98
CA LEU A 385 -12.21 -11.52 16.39
C LEU A 385 -11.01 -10.58 16.24
N ILE A 386 -9.82 -10.98 16.72
CA ILE A 386 -8.58 -10.20 16.54
C ILE A 386 -8.29 -9.95 15.06
N ARG A 387 -8.53 -10.95 14.19
CA ARG A 387 -8.38 -10.82 12.73
C ARG A 387 -9.45 -9.91 12.11
N ALA A 388 -10.70 -9.99 12.58
CA ALA A 388 -11.81 -9.22 12.05
C ALA A 388 -11.59 -7.69 12.15
N TRP A 389 -10.78 -7.23 13.11
CA TRP A 389 -10.36 -5.82 13.25
C TRP A 389 -9.71 -5.23 11.99
N ARG A 390 -9.32 -6.08 11.04
CA ARG A 390 -8.76 -5.76 9.72
C ARG A 390 -9.74 -5.12 8.74
N MET A 391 -11.06 -5.11 8.99
CA MET A 391 -12.02 -4.90 7.90
C MET A 391 -12.51 -3.48 7.65
N ASP A 392 -12.49 -2.55 8.60
CA ASP A 392 -13.01 -1.20 8.35
C ASP A 392 -11.95 -0.10 8.04
N PRO A 393 -11.89 0.45 6.81
CA PRO A 393 -10.98 1.53 6.44
C PRO A 393 -11.41 2.94 6.92
N GLU A 394 -12.65 3.11 7.38
CA GLU A 394 -13.25 4.42 7.70
C GLU A 394 -13.48 4.65 9.19
N HIS A 395 -13.55 3.60 10.00
CA HIS A 395 -13.94 3.73 11.40
C HIS A 395 -12.73 3.81 12.35
N ASP A 396 -12.74 4.88 13.16
CA ASP A 396 -11.62 5.30 14.01
C ASP A 396 -11.58 4.69 15.42
N SER A 397 -12.56 3.87 15.80
CA SER A 397 -13.00 3.81 17.20
C SER A 397 -12.76 2.55 18.03
N MET A 398 -12.36 1.40 17.47
CA MET A 398 -12.12 0.28 18.40
C MET A 398 -10.82 0.48 19.17
N SER A 399 -10.96 1.01 20.38
CA SER A 399 -9.90 1.09 21.37
C SER A 399 -9.61 -0.33 21.89
N LEU A 400 -8.41 -0.56 22.40
CA LEU A 400 -8.12 -1.82 23.10
C LEU A 400 -8.98 -2.04 24.34
N HIS A 401 -9.63 -0.99 24.85
CA HIS A 401 -10.60 -1.11 25.91
C HIS A 401 -11.77 -2.01 25.48
N SER A 402 -12.32 -1.76 24.29
CA SER A 402 -13.39 -2.54 23.67
C SER A 402 -12.95 -3.98 23.40
N THR A 403 -11.71 -4.18 22.92
CA THR A 403 -11.09 -5.52 22.78
C THR A 403 -11.07 -6.28 24.11
N ARG A 404 -10.63 -5.62 25.17
CA ARG A 404 -10.52 -6.23 26.50
C ARG A 404 -11.90 -6.63 27.02
N GLN A 405 -12.89 -5.75 26.88
CA GLN A 405 -14.27 -6.06 27.25
C GLN A 405 -14.82 -7.25 26.46
N LEU A 406 -14.54 -7.30 25.16
CA LEU A 406 -14.94 -8.40 24.28
C LEU A 406 -14.30 -9.73 24.70
N LEU A 407 -12.99 -9.76 24.96
CA LEU A 407 -12.32 -10.98 25.45
C LEU A 407 -12.86 -11.42 26.82
N ARG A 408 -13.14 -10.48 27.73
CA ARG A 408 -13.78 -10.78 29.03
C ARG A 408 -15.19 -11.33 28.86
N TRP A 409 -15.93 -10.85 27.89
CA TRP A 409 -17.23 -11.41 27.55
C TRP A 409 -17.12 -12.83 27.00
N LEU A 410 -16.21 -13.09 26.05
CA LEU A 410 -15.97 -14.44 25.50
C LEU A 410 -15.63 -15.45 26.59
N ARG A 411 -14.84 -15.04 27.60
CA ARG A 411 -14.50 -15.92 28.72
C ARG A 411 -15.75 -16.40 29.47
N ARG A 412 -16.73 -15.52 29.67
CA ARG A 412 -17.97 -15.80 30.41
C ARG A 412 -18.99 -16.62 29.60
N ALA A 413 -18.97 -16.50 28.28
CA ALA A 413 -19.99 -17.08 27.43
C ALA A 413 -19.90 -18.62 27.32
N ARG A 414 -20.93 -19.38 27.65
CA ARG A 414 -20.92 -20.84 27.83
C ARG A 414 -20.92 -21.65 26.53
N ASP A 415 -21.69 -21.23 25.53
CA ASP A 415 -21.97 -21.97 24.28
C ASP A 415 -21.07 -21.57 23.10
N PHE A 416 -20.05 -20.73 23.31
CA PHE A 416 -19.21 -20.19 22.23
C PHE A 416 -18.36 -21.22 21.47
N GLU A 417 -18.19 -22.42 21.99
CA GLU A 417 -17.55 -23.52 21.24
C GLU A 417 -18.31 -23.84 19.94
N LYS A 418 -19.62 -23.54 19.90
CA LYS A 418 -20.46 -23.68 18.71
C LYS A 418 -20.32 -22.50 17.73
N LEU A 419 -19.56 -21.46 18.05
CA LEU A 419 -19.44 -20.21 17.28
C LEU A 419 -18.09 -20.03 16.59
N GLN A 420 -17.37 -21.09 16.24
CA GLN A 420 -16.04 -21.03 15.59
C GLN A 420 -16.02 -20.44 14.16
N ASP A 421 -17.06 -19.74 13.72
CA ASP A 421 -17.18 -19.18 12.37
C ASP A 421 -16.61 -17.76 12.30
N ASP A 422 -15.61 -17.55 11.43
CA ASP A 422 -15.00 -16.24 11.16
C ASP A 422 -16.03 -15.15 10.78
N SER A 423 -17.16 -15.55 10.18
CA SER A 423 -18.24 -14.64 9.80
C SER A 423 -18.97 -14.09 11.01
N VAL A 424 -19.24 -14.93 12.02
CA VAL A 424 -19.91 -14.49 13.25
C VAL A 424 -19.01 -13.51 14.01
N ALA A 425 -17.70 -13.81 14.08
CA ALA A 425 -16.71 -12.91 14.68
C ALA A 425 -16.73 -11.53 14.02
N LYS A 426 -16.70 -11.49 12.69
CA LYS A 426 -16.78 -10.25 11.91
C LYS A 426 -18.06 -9.46 12.15
N ILE A 427 -19.19 -10.12 12.39
CA ILE A 427 -20.46 -9.44 12.66
C ILE A 427 -20.50 -8.88 14.08
N ILE A 428 -20.04 -9.64 15.08
CA ILE A 428 -19.89 -9.14 16.45
C ILE A 428 -18.96 -7.92 16.45
N GLU A 429 -17.85 -7.99 15.72
CA GLU A 429 -16.91 -6.88 15.56
C GLU A 429 -17.57 -5.65 14.93
N ALA A 430 -18.31 -5.84 13.83
CA ALA A 430 -19.02 -4.75 13.16
C ALA A 430 -20.08 -4.13 14.08
N VAL A 431 -20.84 -4.96 14.80
CA VAL A 431 -21.85 -4.50 15.77
C VAL A 431 -21.18 -3.67 16.86
N TRP A 432 -20.12 -4.21 17.47
CA TRP A 432 -19.38 -3.54 18.54
C TRP A 432 -18.84 -2.18 18.10
N ASN A 433 -18.21 -2.11 16.94
CA ASN A 433 -17.68 -0.85 16.39
C ASN A 433 -18.75 0.20 16.09
N SER A 434 -19.99 -0.25 15.90
CA SER A 434 -21.11 0.60 15.52
C SER A 434 -21.99 0.96 16.72
N LEU A 435 -21.61 0.58 17.94
CA LEU A 435 -22.30 1.04 19.13
C LEU A 435 -21.68 2.35 19.66
N PRO A 436 -22.51 3.23 20.26
CA PRO A 436 -22.01 4.25 21.17
C PRO A 436 -21.21 3.61 22.32
N GLU A 437 -20.17 4.30 22.83
CA GLU A 437 -19.34 3.78 23.94
C GLU A 437 -20.19 3.41 25.18
N GLU A 438 -21.26 4.17 25.43
CA GLU A 438 -22.23 3.95 26.51
C GLU A 438 -23.04 2.64 26.39
N ASP A 439 -23.07 2.04 25.20
CA ASP A 439 -23.76 0.80 24.91
C ASP A 439 -22.83 -0.42 24.85
N GLU A 440 -21.50 -0.23 24.93
CA GLU A 440 -20.56 -1.35 24.87
C GLU A 440 -20.82 -2.41 25.95
N GLU A 441 -21.33 -1.99 27.12
CA GLU A 441 -21.70 -2.90 28.21
C GLU A 441 -22.98 -3.72 27.94
N THR A 442 -23.82 -3.28 27.01
CA THR A 442 -25.08 -3.97 26.68
C THR A 442 -24.86 -5.23 25.84
N LEU A 443 -23.85 -5.24 24.95
CA LEU A 443 -23.56 -6.41 24.12
C LEU A 443 -23.18 -7.64 24.94
N PRO A 444 -22.31 -7.52 25.96
CA PRO A 444 -22.02 -8.64 26.84
C PRO A 444 -23.25 -9.24 27.54
N GLY A 445 -24.30 -8.44 27.72
CA GLY A 445 -25.56 -8.87 28.33
C GLY A 445 -26.52 -9.59 27.38
N LEU A 446 -26.25 -9.58 26.06
CA LEU A 446 -27.10 -10.26 25.10
C LEU A 446 -27.00 -11.79 25.23
N PRO A 447 -28.14 -12.51 25.25
CA PRO A 447 -28.15 -13.97 25.25
C PRO A 447 -27.35 -14.57 24.08
N GLU A 448 -26.57 -15.62 24.35
CA GLU A 448 -25.74 -16.29 23.34
C GLU A 448 -26.55 -16.88 22.19
N SER A 449 -27.81 -17.20 22.45
CA SER A 449 -28.78 -17.67 21.46
C SER A 449 -28.96 -16.68 20.29
N ILE A 450 -28.78 -15.37 20.52
CA ILE A 450 -28.86 -14.34 19.46
C ILE A 450 -27.79 -14.60 18.40
N TRP A 451 -26.54 -14.80 18.83
CA TRP A 451 -25.41 -15.04 17.93
C TRP A 451 -25.50 -16.40 17.25
N LEU A 452 -25.99 -17.42 17.98
CA LEU A 452 -26.26 -18.75 17.42
C LEU A 452 -27.34 -18.72 16.34
N GLN A 453 -28.42 -17.95 16.54
CA GLN A 453 -29.44 -17.76 15.51
C GLN A 453 -28.86 -17.10 14.26
N MET A 454 -28.07 -16.03 14.43
CA MET A 454 -27.46 -15.31 13.30
C MET A 454 -26.51 -16.18 12.49
N ARG A 455 -25.82 -17.16 13.10
CA ARG A 455 -24.91 -18.08 12.40
C ARG A 455 -25.56 -18.71 11.17
N ALA A 456 -26.81 -19.15 11.27
CA ALA A 456 -27.54 -19.74 10.14
C ALA A 456 -27.76 -18.75 8.99
N GLY A 457 -27.94 -17.45 9.31
CA GLY A 457 -28.12 -16.38 8.33
C GLY A 457 -26.82 -15.84 7.71
N LEU A 458 -25.66 -16.22 8.27
CA LEU A 458 -24.33 -15.84 7.78
C LEU A 458 -23.72 -16.85 6.82
N VAL A 459 -24.39 -17.98 6.59
CA VAL A 459 -23.97 -18.96 5.58
C VAL A 459 -24.09 -18.33 4.19
N GLY A 460 -22.98 -18.33 3.45
CA GLY A 460 -22.89 -17.85 2.07
C GLY A 460 -21.82 -16.76 1.88
N TYR A 461 -21.29 -16.71 0.66
CA TYR A 461 -20.03 -16.01 0.35
C TYR A 461 -20.00 -14.50 0.69
N SER A 462 -21.12 -13.76 0.58
CA SER A 462 -21.19 -12.32 0.91
C SER A 462 -22.07 -11.96 2.09
N ALA A 463 -22.75 -12.93 2.71
CA ALA A 463 -23.72 -12.65 3.76
C ALA A 463 -23.09 -11.81 4.89
N CYS A 464 -21.87 -12.20 5.29
CA CYS A 464 -21.08 -11.46 6.26
C CYS A 464 -20.70 -10.06 5.77
N SER A 465 -20.07 -9.93 4.60
CA SER A 465 -19.56 -8.64 4.12
C SER A 465 -20.66 -7.61 3.85
N ASN A 466 -21.81 -8.04 3.32
CA ASN A 466 -22.96 -7.15 3.16
C ASN A 466 -23.49 -6.70 4.51
N ALA A 467 -23.72 -7.64 5.43
CA ALA A 467 -24.18 -7.29 6.78
C ALA A 467 -23.23 -6.29 7.46
N MET A 468 -21.91 -6.53 7.44
CA MET A 468 -20.92 -5.60 7.99
C MET A 468 -21.05 -4.19 7.39
N ARG A 469 -21.16 -4.07 6.06
CA ARG A 469 -21.35 -2.77 5.39
C ARG A 469 -22.64 -2.07 5.81
N GLY A 470 -23.72 -2.82 6.03
CA GLY A 470 -24.97 -2.27 6.54
C GLY A 470 -24.83 -1.77 7.98
N ILE A 471 -24.10 -2.53 8.80
CA ILE A 471 -23.88 -2.29 10.23
C ILE A 471 -23.02 -1.05 10.48
N TRP A 472 -21.90 -0.87 9.78
CA TRP A 472 -20.91 0.16 10.10
C TRP A 472 -21.46 1.59 10.17
N HIS A 473 -22.53 1.89 9.45
CA HIS A 473 -23.18 3.20 9.47
C HIS A 473 -24.19 3.41 10.61
N ALA A 474 -24.47 2.38 11.41
CA ALA A 474 -25.42 2.43 12.52
C ALA A 474 -24.91 3.19 13.76
N ARG A 475 -23.65 3.63 13.79
CA ARG A 475 -23.03 4.33 14.94
C ARG A 475 -23.76 5.59 15.41
N SER A 476 -24.56 6.16 14.54
CA SER A 476 -25.32 7.38 14.79
C SER A 476 -26.69 7.17 15.45
N LEU A 477 -27.04 5.92 15.78
CA LEU A 477 -28.30 5.61 16.45
C LEU A 477 -28.23 5.99 17.93
N LYS A 478 -29.39 6.30 18.51
CA LYS A 478 -29.54 6.54 19.94
C LYS A 478 -29.18 5.29 20.76
N ARG A 479 -28.80 5.55 22.01
CA ARG A 479 -28.45 4.53 23.01
C ARG A 479 -29.47 3.40 23.07
N GLY A 480 -29.00 2.15 23.10
CA GLY A 480 -29.78 0.92 23.27
C GLY A 480 -30.62 0.50 22.06
N VAL A 481 -30.78 1.33 21.02
CA VAL A 481 -31.67 1.00 19.90
C VAL A 481 -31.11 -0.14 19.05
N MET A 482 -29.83 -0.08 18.69
CA MET A 482 -29.21 -1.12 17.88
C MET A 482 -29.21 -2.48 18.60
N ALA A 483 -28.79 -2.50 19.87
CA ALA A 483 -28.81 -3.69 20.71
C ALA A 483 -30.24 -4.22 20.91
N GLY A 484 -31.22 -3.33 21.10
CA GLY A 484 -32.63 -3.68 21.22
C GLY A 484 -33.21 -4.33 19.97
N MET A 485 -32.96 -3.76 18.78
CA MET A 485 -33.38 -4.37 17.51
C MET A 485 -32.75 -5.76 17.33
N LEU A 486 -31.43 -5.86 17.55
CA LEU A 486 -30.69 -7.12 17.48
C LEU A 486 -31.26 -8.17 18.45
N ALA A 487 -31.53 -7.81 19.70
CA ALA A 487 -32.08 -8.71 20.70
C ALA A 487 -33.51 -9.16 20.39
N SER A 488 -34.33 -8.29 19.81
CA SER A 488 -35.75 -8.56 19.56
C SER A 488 -36.01 -9.49 18.36
N ALA A 489 -35.13 -9.46 17.36
CA ALA A 489 -35.28 -10.21 16.11
C ALA A 489 -33.92 -10.39 15.39
N PRO A 490 -33.02 -11.30 15.86
CA PRO A 490 -31.65 -11.39 15.37
C PRO A 490 -31.52 -11.73 13.88
N LEU A 491 -32.38 -12.62 13.38
CA LEU A 491 -32.35 -13.08 11.99
C LEU A 491 -32.87 -12.01 11.03
N GLU A 492 -33.99 -11.38 11.36
CA GLU A 492 -34.55 -10.25 10.64
C GLU A 492 -33.55 -9.10 10.62
N TRP A 493 -32.94 -8.80 11.77
CA TRP A 493 -31.94 -7.75 11.89
C TRP A 493 -30.78 -7.99 10.94
N LEU A 494 -30.24 -9.21 10.94
CA LEU A 494 -29.17 -9.59 10.03
C LEU A 494 -29.59 -9.47 8.56
N ARG A 495 -30.80 -9.90 8.19
CA ARG A 495 -31.31 -9.78 6.82
C ARG A 495 -31.42 -8.32 6.40
N THR A 496 -31.91 -7.44 7.26
CA THR A 496 -32.01 -6.00 6.99
C THR A 496 -30.61 -5.39 6.83
N MET A 497 -29.66 -5.70 7.71
CA MET A 497 -28.27 -5.23 7.57
C MET A 497 -27.63 -5.70 6.25
N ARG A 498 -27.90 -6.93 5.81
CA ARG A 498 -27.45 -7.43 4.50
C ARG A 498 -28.00 -6.60 3.36
N ARG A 499 -29.30 -6.29 3.37
CA ARG A 499 -29.96 -5.47 2.34
C ARG A 499 -29.41 -4.05 2.30
N ILE A 500 -29.21 -3.41 3.45
CA ILE A 500 -28.57 -2.09 3.52
C ILE A 500 -27.14 -2.16 2.97
N GLY A 501 -26.41 -3.23 3.27
CA GLY A 501 -25.06 -3.47 2.76
C GLY A 501 -24.93 -3.61 1.25
N GLU A 502 -26.04 -3.90 0.54
CA GLU A 502 -26.10 -4.01 -0.91
C GLU A 502 -26.24 -2.64 -1.61
N LEU A 503 -26.64 -1.60 -0.88
CA LEU A 503 -26.71 -0.22 -1.38
C LEU A 503 -25.30 0.35 -1.60
N ASP A 504 -25.19 1.47 -2.31
CA ASP A 504 -23.90 2.18 -2.34
C ASP A 504 -23.65 2.95 -1.03
N TRP A 505 -22.42 3.44 -0.87
CA TRP A 505 -22.02 4.18 0.34
C TRP A 505 -22.90 5.41 0.62
N ARG A 506 -23.23 6.20 -0.40
CA ARG A 506 -23.99 7.45 -0.24
C ARG A 506 -25.41 7.14 0.17
N GLU A 507 -26.02 6.15 -0.46
CA GLU A 507 -27.38 5.70 -0.15
C GLU A 507 -27.50 5.11 1.24
N ARG A 508 -26.51 4.32 1.68
CA ARG A 508 -26.49 3.85 3.08
C ARG A 508 -26.52 5.03 4.05
N LYS A 509 -25.71 6.06 3.80
CA LYS A 509 -25.66 7.25 4.65
C LYS A 509 -27.00 8.00 4.66
N GLU A 510 -27.60 8.20 3.49
CA GLU A 510 -28.92 8.86 3.35
C GLU A 510 -30.03 8.06 4.03
N LEU A 511 -30.04 6.73 3.87
CA LEU A 511 -30.98 5.82 4.52
C LEU A 511 -30.88 5.89 6.05
N TRP A 512 -29.66 5.79 6.59
CA TRP A 512 -29.47 5.86 8.04
C TRP A 512 -29.83 7.24 8.61
N GLN A 513 -29.63 8.31 7.83
CA GLN A 513 -30.11 9.65 8.17
C GLN A 513 -31.64 9.70 8.22
N ALA A 514 -32.32 9.22 7.17
CA ALA A 514 -33.79 9.17 7.13
C ALA A 514 -34.36 8.32 8.26
N PHE A 515 -33.72 7.19 8.58
CA PHE A 515 -34.13 6.36 9.71
C PHE A 515 -33.97 7.09 11.05
N ARG A 516 -32.90 7.88 11.24
CA ARG A 516 -32.69 8.66 12.47
C ARG A 516 -33.75 9.73 12.66
N GLU A 517 -34.23 10.33 11.58
CA GLU A 517 -35.25 11.37 11.57
C GLU A 517 -36.68 10.79 11.78
N HIS A 518 -36.87 9.51 11.49
CA HIS A 518 -38.15 8.84 11.65
C HIS A 518 -38.70 8.93 13.08
N PRO A 519 -40.02 9.15 13.30
CA PRO A 519 -40.61 9.33 14.64
C PRO A 519 -40.28 8.23 15.66
N LEU A 520 -40.20 6.96 15.23
CA LEU A 520 -39.78 5.85 16.12
C LEU A 520 -38.35 6.00 16.69
N MET A 521 -37.52 6.81 16.04
CA MET A 521 -36.13 7.05 16.41
C MET A 521 -35.94 8.42 17.04
N SER A 522 -36.60 9.46 16.51
CA SER A 522 -36.48 10.84 17.00
C SER A 522 -37.22 11.07 18.32
N CYS A 523 -38.34 10.38 18.58
CA CYS A 523 -39.02 10.39 19.88
C CYS A 523 -38.37 9.43 20.87
N ASP A 524 -38.37 9.79 22.16
CA ASP A 524 -38.02 8.86 23.24
C ASP A 524 -39.30 8.23 23.81
N ILE A 525 -39.63 7.05 23.29
CA ILE A 525 -40.84 6.30 23.65
C ILE A 525 -40.85 5.90 25.14
N GLY A 526 -39.67 5.81 25.78
CA GLY A 526 -39.58 5.48 27.20
C GLY A 526 -39.92 6.64 28.14
N SER A 527 -39.73 7.89 27.69
CA SER A 527 -39.98 9.10 28.49
C SER A 527 -41.26 9.85 28.10
N MET A 528 -41.85 9.57 26.93
CA MET A 528 -43.10 10.21 26.52
C MET A 528 -44.31 9.71 27.33
N PRO A 529 -45.38 10.53 27.46
CA PRO A 529 -46.62 10.09 28.08
C PRO A 529 -47.15 8.82 27.41
N LEU A 530 -47.55 7.83 28.21
CA LEU A 530 -47.93 6.50 27.69
C LEU A 530 -48.97 6.58 26.57
N ARG A 531 -50.00 7.43 26.72
CA ARG A 531 -51.04 7.62 25.70
C ARG A 531 -50.46 8.05 24.35
N GLU A 532 -49.51 8.97 24.35
CA GLU A 532 -48.84 9.44 23.13
C GLU A 532 -47.94 8.35 22.53
N ALA A 533 -47.25 7.56 23.36
CA ALA A 533 -46.49 6.40 22.91
C ALA A 533 -47.38 5.37 22.21
N LEU A 534 -48.56 5.10 22.76
CA LEU A 534 -49.50 4.14 22.17
C LEU A 534 -49.98 4.62 20.80
N VAL A 535 -50.36 5.90 20.68
CA VAL A 535 -50.81 6.51 19.41
C VAL A 535 -49.68 6.47 18.37
N LEU A 536 -48.46 6.84 18.76
CA LEU A 536 -47.31 6.81 17.86
C LEU A 536 -47.02 5.40 17.35
N VAL A 537 -46.96 4.40 18.23
CA VAL A 537 -46.65 3.02 17.84
C VAL A 537 -47.77 2.43 16.98
N ASP A 538 -49.04 2.67 17.32
CA ASP A 538 -50.17 2.15 16.55
C ASP A 538 -50.28 2.80 15.17
N SER A 539 -50.12 4.12 15.05
CA SER A 539 -50.14 4.80 13.74
C SER A 539 -49.08 4.25 12.76
N ILE A 540 -47.92 3.85 13.26
CA ILE A 540 -46.84 3.30 12.43
C ILE A 540 -47.04 1.80 12.17
N ARG A 541 -47.62 1.08 13.14
CA ARG A 541 -48.05 -0.31 12.99
C ARG A 541 -49.15 -0.45 11.94
N ASP A 542 -50.00 0.54 11.74
CA ASP A 542 -51.05 0.48 10.71
C ASP A 542 -50.49 0.36 9.29
N SER A 543 -49.32 0.95 9.03
CA SER A 543 -48.55 0.72 7.79
C SER A 543 -47.79 -0.62 7.78
N HIS A 544 -47.71 -1.31 8.93
CA HIS A 544 -46.89 -2.50 9.17
C HIS A 544 -47.65 -3.61 9.94
N PRO A 545 -48.84 -4.05 9.48
CA PRO A 545 -49.74 -4.89 10.28
C PRO A 545 -49.18 -6.28 10.62
N ARG A 546 -48.12 -6.72 9.94
CA ARG A 546 -47.44 -8.00 10.20
C ARG A 546 -46.55 -7.98 11.45
N PHE A 547 -46.24 -6.79 11.97
CA PHE A 547 -45.37 -6.64 13.14
C PHE A 547 -46.21 -6.34 14.37
N PRO A 548 -45.80 -6.85 15.55
CA PRO A 548 -46.54 -6.60 16.77
C PRO A 548 -46.47 -5.10 17.11
N GLY A 549 -47.63 -4.51 17.42
CA GLY A 549 -47.73 -3.12 17.87
C GLY A 549 -47.90 -3.02 19.37
N VAL A 550 -48.78 -2.12 19.82
CA VAL A 550 -49.11 -1.98 21.25
C VAL A 550 -49.76 -3.29 21.77
N PRO A 551 -49.30 -3.85 22.91
CA PRO A 551 -49.97 -4.96 23.58
C PRO A 551 -51.43 -4.63 23.89
N GLU A 552 -52.36 -5.52 23.57
CA GLU A 552 -53.80 -5.27 23.69
C GLU A 552 -54.22 -4.85 25.10
N LYS A 553 -53.62 -5.46 26.12
CA LYS A 553 -53.90 -5.10 27.51
C LYS A 553 -53.53 -3.65 27.83
N LEU A 554 -52.40 -3.14 27.29
CA LEU A 554 -52.03 -1.73 27.49
C LEU A 554 -53.03 -0.76 26.86
N ARG A 555 -53.68 -1.14 25.75
CA ARG A 555 -54.76 -0.34 25.15
C ARG A 555 -56.00 -0.31 26.05
N ALA A 556 -56.35 -1.46 26.64
CA ALA A 556 -57.61 -1.64 27.35
C ALA A 556 -57.66 -0.96 28.73
N GLY A 557 -56.53 -0.69 29.39
CA GLY A 557 -56.56 -0.09 30.72
C GLY A 557 -55.21 0.02 31.41
N ALA A 558 -54.24 0.70 30.81
CA ALA A 558 -52.92 0.88 31.43
C ALA A 558 -52.95 1.60 32.79
N GLU A 559 -53.95 2.46 33.03
CA GLU A 559 -54.12 3.22 34.27
C GLU A 559 -54.65 2.37 35.43
N THR A 560 -55.41 1.32 35.13
CA THR A 560 -56.04 0.44 36.13
C THR A 560 -55.20 -0.79 36.45
N MET A 561 -54.03 -0.96 35.81
CA MET A 561 -53.15 -2.12 36.02
C MET A 561 -52.30 -1.99 37.29
N HIS A 562 -52.08 -3.13 37.96
CA HIS A 562 -51.03 -3.24 38.97
C HIS A 562 -49.64 -2.91 38.37
N ALA A 563 -48.78 -2.30 39.17
CA ALA A 563 -47.47 -1.80 38.73
C ALA A 563 -46.60 -2.86 38.04
N HIS A 564 -46.57 -4.10 38.56
CA HIS A 564 -45.77 -5.18 37.96
C HIS A 564 -46.34 -5.67 36.61
N VAL A 565 -47.68 -5.70 36.45
CA VAL A 565 -48.34 -6.05 35.18
C VAL A 565 -48.09 -4.96 34.14
N ARG A 566 -48.23 -3.69 34.56
CA ARG A 566 -47.91 -2.55 33.71
C ARG A 566 -46.44 -2.59 33.28
N ALA A 567 -45.51 -2.84 34.19
CA ALA A 567 -44.08 -2.96 33.87
C ALA A 567 -43.82 -4.08 32.85
N HIS A 568 -44.43 -5.25 33.02
CA HIS A 568 -44.33 -6.36 32.07
C HIS A 568 -44.79 -5.96 30.66
N TYR A 569 -45.96 -5.33 30.51
CA TYR A 569 -46.44 -4.91 29.21
C TYR A 569 -45.67 -3.71 28.63
N MET A 570 -45.12 -2.83 29.46
CA MET A 570 -44.22 -1.78 29.00
C MET A 570 -42.93 -2.36 28.42
N GLU A 571 -42.40 -3.43 29.03
CA GLU A 571 -41.27 -4.18 28.48
C GLU A 571 -41.63 -4.86 27.15
N GLU A 572 -42.83 -5.45 27.05
CA GLU A 572 -43.36 -6.02 25.81
C GLU A 572 -43.52 -4.95 24.72
N LEU A 573 -44.09 -3.78 25.04
CA LEU A 573 -44.20 -2.63 24.16
C LEU A 573 -42.81 -2.20 23.66
N GLY A 574 -41.82 -2.17 24.56
CA GLY A 574 -40.42 -1.92 24.21
C GLY A 574 -39.90 -2.90 23.16
N ARG A 575 -40.09 -4.22 23.38
CA ARG A 575 -39.70 -5.26 22.40
C ARG A 575 -40.42 -5.12 21.05
N ASN A 576 -41.73 -4.88 21.08
CA ASN A 576 -42.55 -4.70 19.88
C ASN A 576 -42.10 -3.47 19.08
N THR A 577 -41.78 -2.38 19.77
CA THR A 577 -41.23 -1.16 19.18
C THR A 577 -39.90 -1.42 18.47
N GLN A 578 -39.00 -2.22 19.04
CA GLN A 578 -37.74 -2.58 18.36
C GLN A 578 -37.97 -3.38 17.07
N ARG A 579 -38.95 -4.29 17.06
CA ARG A 579 -39.33 -5.03 15.85
C ARG A 579 -39.94 -4.12 14.79
N LEU A 580 -40.77 -3.17 15.21
CA LEU A 580 -41.36 -2.18 14.30
C LEU A 580 -40.30 -1.23 13.72
N ARG A 581 -39.33 -0.79 14.53
CA ARG A 581 -38.16 -0.03 14.06
C ARG A 581 -37.40 -0.78 12.96
N LEU A 582 -37.19 -2.08 13.16
CA LEU A 582 -36.52 -2.92 12.17
C LEU A 582 -37.33 -3.06 10.88
N ALA A 583 -38.66 -3.15 10.97
CA ALA A 583 -39.55 -3.18 9.82
C ALA A 583 -39.44 -1.89 8.98
N VAL A 584 -39.52 -0.73 9.64
CA VAL A 584 -39.34 0.58 9.00
C VAL A 584 -37.96 0.68 8.35
N LEU A 585 -36.91 0.22 9.03
CA LEU A 585 -35.57 0.22 8.48
C LEU A 585 -35.43 -0.65 7.22
N ASP A 586 -36.11 -1.80 7.19
CA ASP A 586 -36.16 -2.68 6.02
C ASP A 586 -36.94 -2.05 4.85
N GLU A 587 -38.06 -1.38 5.15
CA GLU A 587 -38.82 -0.60 4.17
C GLU A 587 -37.98 0.53 3.57
N LEU A 588 -37.25 1.29 4.40
CA LEU A 588 -36.35 2.34 3.93
C LEU A 588 -35.23 1.79 3.04
N ALA A 589 -34.71 0.59 3.34
CA ALA A 589 -33.73 -0.09 2.51
C ALA A 589 -34.30 -0.49 1.14
N GLU A 590 -35.54 -0.98 1.13
CA GLU A 590 -36.25 -1.28 -0.12
C GLU A 590 -36.55 -0.01 -0.91
N TRP A 591 -37.06 1.04 -0.27
CA TRP A 591 -37.32 2.33 -0.90
C TRP A 591 -36.06 2.93 -1.54
N ALA A 592 -34.93 2.93 -0.81
CA ALA A 592 -33.66 3.44 -1.32
C ALA A 592 -33.21 2.70 -2.58
N LEU A 593 -33.42 1.39 -2.64
CA LEU A 593 -33.14 0.58 -3.83
C LEU A 593 -34.06 0.94 -4.99
N TRP A 594 -35.38 1.03 -4.76
CA TRP A 594 -36.36 1.36 -5.80
C TRP A 594 -36.17 2.75 -6.37
N ARG A 595 -35.70 3.72 -5.58
CA ARG A 595 -35.39 5.08 -6.02
C ARG A 595 -34.34 5.13 -7.15
N ARG A 596 -33.48 4.10 -7.28
CA ARG A 596 -32.54 3.98 -8.42
C ARG A 596 -33.22 3.69 -9.74
N PHE A 597 -34.43 3.15 -9.70
CA PHE A 597 -35.16 2.65 -10.85
C PHE A 597 -36.60 3.19 -10.87
N PRO A 598 -36.80 4.52 -10.90
CA PRO A 598 -38.13 5.13 -10.81
C PRO A 598 -39.07 4.67 -11.92
N MET A 599 -38.53 4.35 -13.11
CA MET A 599 -39.31 3.86 -14.25
C MET A 599 -39.91 2.45 -14.05
N LEU A 600 -39.56 1.75 -12.98
CA LEU A 600 -40.02 0.38 -12.69
C LEU A 600 -41.00 0.32 -11.53
N GLN A 601 -41.30 1.44 -10.86
CA GLN A 601 -42.27 1.45 -9.76
C GLN A 601 -43.62 0.90 -10.24
N GLY A 602 -44.19 -0.05 -9.49
CA GLY A 602 -45.44 -0.74 -9.83
C GLY A 602 -45.34 -1.86 -10.88
N ARG A 603 -44.15 -2.18 -11.39
CA ARG A 603 -43.95 -3.29 -12.35
C ARG A 603 -43.60 -4.62 -11.65
N THR A 604 -43.81 -5.74 -12.33
CA THR A 604 -43.51 -7.11 -11.86
C THR A 604 -42.02 -7.47 -11.92
N VAL A 605 -41.14 -6.58 -11.44
CA VAL A 605 -39.69 -6.83 -11.34
C VAL A 605 -39.37 -7.26 -9.92
N ASN A 606 -38.68 -8.39 -9.77
CA ASN A 606 -38.29 -8.88 -8.45
C ASN A 606 -37.26 -7.93 -7.81
N THR A 607 -37.43 -7.61 -6.52
CA THR A 607 -36.48 -6.79 -5.75
C THR A 607 -35.05 -7.35 -5.80
N HIS A 608 -34.88 -8.67 -5.87
CA HIS A 608 -33.58 -9.32 -6.10
C HIS A 608 -32.92 -8.89 -7.41
N THR A 609 -33.68 -8.85 -8.51
CA THR A 609 -33.19 -8.42 -9.82
C THR A 609 -32.72 -6.97 -9.79
N LEU A 610 -33.41 -6.10 -9.04
CA LEU A 610 -32.97 -4.72 -8.82
C LEU A 610 -31.64 -4.67 -8.05
N ARG A 611 -31.45 -5.51 -7.03
CA ARG A 611 -30.19 -5.60 -6.26
C ARG A 611 -29.03 -6.03 -7.14
N VAL A 612 -29.23 -7.01 -8.01
CA VAL A 612 -28.19 -7.44 -8.96
C VAL A 612 -27.89 -6.34 -9.97
N ALA A 613 -28.90 -5.67 -10.51
CA ALA A 613 -28.69 -4.54 -11.42
C ALA A 613 -27.95 -3.37 -10.77
N ALA A 614 -28.25 -3.09 -9.51
CA ALA A 614 -27.55 -2.13 -8.66
C ALA A 614 -26.06 -2.50 -8.47
N ALA A 615 -25.75 -3.80 -8.38
CA ALA A 615 -24.40 -4.32 -8.18
C ALA A 615 -23.64 -4.64 -9.48
N ALA A 616 -24.24 -4.40 -10.66
CA ALA A 616 -23.69 -4.79 -11.96
C ALA A 616 -22.41 -4.02 -12.38
N GLY A 617 -21.96 -3.05 -11.59
CA GLY A 617 -20.83 -2.19 -11.95
C GLY A 617 -21.15 -1.19 -13.06
N GLU A 618 -20.17 -0.38 -13.44
CA GLU A 618 -20.31 0.61 -14.52
C GLU A 618 -20.47 -0.07 -15.89
N GLU A 619 -19.62 -1.07 -16.16
CA GLU A 619 -19.51 -1.69 -17.48
C GLU A 619 -20.77 -2.48 -17.91
N ASN A 620 -21.48 -3.10 -16.96
CA ASN A 620 -22.73 -3.83 -17.25
C ASN A 620 -24.00 -3.03 -16.89
N ARG A 621 -23.89 -1.75 -16.49
CA ARG A 621 -25.05 -0.94 -16.08
C ARG A 621 -26.08 -0.76 -17.20
N ARG A 622 -25.61 -0.38 -18.39
CA ARG A 622 -26.48 -0.13 -19.54
C ARG A 622 -27.26 -1.38 -19.95
N PRO A 623 -26.65 -2.55 -20.19
CA PRO A 623 -27.41 -3.73 -20.55
C PRO A 623 -28.35 -4.19 -19.43
N MET A 624 -27.96 -4.06 -18.15
CA MET A 624 -28.86 -4.35 -17.03
C MET A 624 -30.09 -3.43 -17.00
N ARG A 625 -29.97 -2.13 -17.27
CA ARG A 625 -31.13 -1.24 -17.37
C ARG A 625 -32.10 -1.65 -18.49
N ARG A 626 -31.59 -2.16 -19.62
CA ARG A 626 -32.44 -2.67 -20.71
C ARG A 626 -33.16 -3.94 -20.28
N LEU A 627 -32.45 -4.86 -19.63
CA LEU A 627 -33.04 -6.08 -19.07
C LEU A 627 -34.16 -5.76 -18.08
N LEU A 628 -33.94 -4.83 -17.16
CA LEU A 628 -34.96 -4.46 -16.18
C LEU A 628 -36.25 -3.92 -16.82
N ARG A 629 -36.14 -3.14 -17.90
CA ARG A 629 -37.32 -2.67 -18.67
C ARG A 629 -38.07 -3.84 -19.28
N ALA A 630 -37.35 -4.75 -19.94
CA ALA A 630 -37.92 -5.95 -20.54
C ALA A 630 -38.61 -6.86 -19.50
N CYS A 631 -37.99 -7.07 -18.34
CA CYS A 631 -38.62 -7.78 -17.22
C CYS A 631 -39.91 -7.08 -16.76
N GLY A 632 -39.91 -5.75 -16.66
CA GLY A 632 -41.09 -4.97 -16.30
C GLY A 632 -42.21 -5.03 -17.34
N GLU A 633 -41.89 -5.31 -18.60
CA GLU A 633 -42.81 -5.52 -19.72
C GLU A 633 -43.18 -7.00 -19.92
N ARG A 634 -42.77 -7.88 -18.98
CA ARG A 634 -42.96 -9.35 -19.04
C ARG A 634 -42.31 -10.02 -20.26
N GLN A 635 -41.29 -9.38 -20.84
CA GLN A 635 -40.45 -9.90 -21.92
C GLN A 635 -39.10 -10.42 -21.41
N GLY A 636 -38.93 -10.60 -20.09
CA GLY A 636 -37.67 -11.00 -19.45
C GLY A 636 -37.27 -12.46 -19.68
N THR A 637 -37.37 -12.94 -20.91
CA THR A 637 -37.04 -14.31 -21.32
C THR A 637 -35.72 -14.34 -22.10
N ARG A 638 -35.12 -15.53 -22.20
CA ARG A 638 -33.91 -15.73 -23.00
C ARG A 638 -34.09 -15.28 -24.44
N ALA A 639 -35.25 -15.51 -25.05
CA ALA A 639 -35.55 -15.07 -26.41
C ALA A 639 -35.32 -13.56 -26.61
N TRP A 640 -35.73 -12.73 -25.66
CA TRP A 640 -35.48 -11.28 -25.70
C TRP A 640 -33.98 -10.96 -25.67
N SER A 641 -33.20 -11.65 -24.83
CA SER A 641 -31.75 -11.42 -24.77
C SER A 641 -31.04 -11.80 -26.07
N LEU A 642 -31.49 -12.88 -26.72
CA LEU A 642 -30.88 -13.39 -27.96
C LEU A 642 -31.12 -12.47 -29.16
N ALA A 643 -32.21 -11.71 -29.16
CA ALA A 643 -32.51 -10.67 -30.15
C ALA A 643 -31.63 -9.41 -30.02
N HIS A 644 -30.67 -9.38 -29.08
CA HIS A 644 -29.71 -8.27 -29.01
C HIS A 644 -28.76 -8.32 -30.22
N PRO A 645 -28.46 -7.20 -30.92
CA PRO A 645 -27.64 -7.22 -32.14
C PRO A 645 -26.23 -7.82 -32.00
N ALA A 646 -25.64 -7.78 -30.80
CA ALA A 646 -24.36 -8.45 -30.53
C ALA A 646 -24.51 -9.98 -30.47
N ASN A 647 -25.62 -10.45 -29.89
CA ASN A 647 -25.93 -11.87 -29.81
C ASN A 647 -26.34 -12.43 -31.18
N GLU A 648 -27.17 -11.71 -31.93
CA GLU A 648 -27.57 -12.11 -33.30
C GLU A 648 -26.36 -12.28 -34.20
N ARG A 649 -25.42 -11.31 -34.19
CA ARG A 649 -24.16 -11.42 -34.95
C ARG A 649 -23.34 -12.65 -34.55
N TRP A 650 -23.26 -12.93 -33.25
CA TRP A 650 -22.54 -14.10 -32.75
C TRP A 650 -23.24 -15.41 -33.17
N LEU A 651 -24.57 -15.47 -33.10
CA LEU A 651 -25.35 -16.63 -33.53
C LEU A 651 -25.23 -16.88 -35.04
N GLN A 652 -25.31 -15.83 -35.86
CA GLN A 652 -25.15 -15.90 -37.32
C GLN A 652 -23.77 -16.41 -37.76
N ALA A 653 -22.75 -16.24 -36.93
CA ALA A 653 -21.40 -16.76 -37.19
C ALA A 653 -21.27 -18.28 -36.97
N HIS A 654 -22.32 -18.96 -36.49
CA HIS A 654 -22.32 -20.40 -36.21
C HIS A 654 -23.32 -21.15 -37.11
N PRO A 655 -23.10 -22.45 -37.38
CA PRO A 655 -24.05 -23.27 -38.14
C PRO A 655 -25.45 -23.28 -37.51
N ALA A 656 -26.49 -23.17 -38.34
CA ALA A 656 -27.88 -23.07 -37.88
C ALA A 656 -28.30 -24.26 -36.98
N GLU A 657 -27.88 -25.48 -37.29
CA GLU A 657 -28.14 -26.68 -36.49
C GLU A 657 -27.52 -26.57 -35.08
N ARG A 658 -26.28 -26.06 -34.98
CA ARG A 658 -25.60 -25.83 -33.70
C ARG A 658 -26.29 -24.74 -32.91
N VAL A 659 -26.72 -23.67 -33.57
CA VAL A 659 -27.48 -22.58 -32.95
C VAL A 659 -28.79 -23.09 -32.38
N ALA A 660 -29.54 -23.91 -33.14
CA ALA A 660 -30.79 -24.51 -32.67
C ALA A 660 -30.55 -25.40 -31.43
N ALA A 661 -29.59 -26.33 -31.51
CA ALA A 661 -29.23 -27.20 -30.39
C ALA A 661 -28.77 -26.40 -29.15
N TRP A 662 -27.98 -25.33 -29.34
CA TRP A 662 -27.55 -24.46 -28.25
C TRP A 662 -28.68 -23.63 -27.67
N ARG A 663 -29.57 -23.10 -28.50
CA ARG A 663 -30.69 -22.22 -28.10
C ARG A 663 -31.81 -22.99 -27.42
N ASP A 664 -32.13 -24.17 -27.91
CA ASP A 664 -33.29 -24.94 -27.45
C ASP A 664 -32.85 -25.87 -26.32
N GLY A 665 -31.67 -26.48 -26.44
CA GLY A 665 -31.15 -27.44 -25.47
C GLY A 665 -32.02 -28.69 -25.37
N PHE A 666 -31.89 -29.43 -24.27
CA PHE A 666 -32.76 -30.56 -23.95
C PHE A 666 -32.92 -30.67 -22.44
N VAL A 667 -33.76 -31.59 -22.00
CA VAL A 667 -34.07 -31.83 -20.60
C VAL A 667 -33.79 -33.29 -20.25
N ILE A 668 -33.14 -33.52 -19.12
CA ILE A 668 -33.01 -34.84 -18.50
C ILE A 668 -33.88 -34.88 -17.26
N GLU A 669 -34.74 -35.89 -17.14
CA GLU A 669 -35.48 -36.17 -15.92
C GLU A 669 -34.86 -37.37 -15.21
N LYS A 670 -34.60 -37.23 -13.91
CA LYS A 670 -33.99 -38.28 -13.11
C LYS A 670 -34.50 -38.26 -11.69
N GLU A 671 -34.92 -39.42 -11.20
CA GLU A 671 -35.19 -39.62 -9.78
C GLU A 671 -33.89 -39.81 -9.00
N ILE A 672 -33.71 -39.02 -7.95
CA ILE A 672 -32.53 -39.05 -7.08
C ILE A 672 -32.97 -39.39 -5.66
N GLU A 673 -32.38 -40.42 -5.09
CA GLU A 673 -32.65 -40.85 -3.72
C GLU A 673 -32.44 -39.69 -2.72
N GLY A 674 -33.44 -39.49 -1.84
CA GLY A 674 -33.43 -38.43 -0.83
C GLY A 674 -33.70 -37.01 -1.35
N VAL A 675 -33.89 -36.84 -2.65
CA VAL A 675 -34.23 -35.55 -3.28
C VAL A 675 -35.56 -35.61 -4.02
N GLY A 676 -35.84 -36.73 -4.70
CA GLY A 676 -37.02 -36.93 -5.55
C GLY A 676 -36.74 -36.75 -7.03
N ALA A 677 -37.79 -36.61 -7.83
CA ALA A 677 -37.69 -36.37 -9.26
C ALA A 677 -37.14 -34.96 -9.54
N LEU A 678 -36.03 -34.89 -10.29
CA LEU A 678 -35.43 -33.65 -10.76
C LEU A 678 -35.46 -33.55 -12.28
N ARG A 679 -35.71 -32.34 -12.76
CA ARG A 679 -35.63 -31.93 -14.15
C ARG A 679 -34.39 -31.07 -14.35
N VAL A 680 -33.43 -31.55 -15.14
CA VAL A 680 -32.18 -30.85 -15.48
C VAL A 680 -32.29 -30.30 -16.89
N GLY A 681 -32.17 -28.98 -17.03
CA GLY A 681 -32.29 -28.33 -18.33
C GLY A 681 -31.95 -26.85 -18.28
N PRO A 682 -32.04 -26.18 -19.44
CA PRO A 682 -31.71 -24.77 -19.55
C PRO A 682 -32.71 -23.86 -18.83
N GLU A 683 -32.23 -22.72 -18.36
CA GLU A 683 -33.06 -21.66 -17.78
C GLU A 683 -33.30 -20.54 -18.76
N ASP A 684 -34.57 -20.17 -18.91
CA ASP A 684 -34.99 -19.11 -19.80
C ASP A 684 -35.54 -17.87 -19.07
N ASP A 685 -35.90 -17.98 -17.78
CA ASP A 685 -36.25 -16.80 -16.97
C ASP A 685 -34.98 -16.05 -16.58
N LEU A 686 -34.77 -14.88 -17.19
CA LEU A 686 -33.61 -14.05 -16.92
C LEU A 686 -33.55 -13.60 -15.46
N GLN A 687 -34.69 -13.42 -14.78
CA GLN A 687 -34.70 -13.10 -13.35
C GLN A 687 -34.25 -14.30 -12.51
N ALA A 688 -34.54 -15.54 -12.94
CA ALA A 688 -34.00 -16.74 -12.31
C ALA A 688 -32.49 -16.89 -12.54
N ILE A 689 -31.98 -16.60 -13.75
CA ILE A 689 -30.54 -16.63 -14.03
C ILE A 689 -29.78 -15.64 -13.13
N LEU A 690 -30.29 -14.41 -12.95
CA LEU A 690 -29.67 -13.43 -12.05
C LEU A 690 -29.60 -13.92 -10.59
N ARG A 691 -30.49 -14.85 -10.18
CA ARG A 691 -30.48 -15.49 -8.86
C ARG A 691 -29.47 -16.65 -8.73
N MET A 692 -28.74 -17.02 -9.78
CA MET A 692 -27.83 -18.19 -9.80
C MET A 692 -26.74 -18.18 -8.72
N GLY A 693 -26.35 -17.00 -8.23
CA GLY A 693 -25.43 -16.89 -7.11
C GLY A 693 -26.13 -17.05 -5.77
N THR A 694 -27.21 -16.27 -5.57
CA THR A 694 -27.93 -16.19 -4.29
C THR A 694 -28.58 -17.52 -3.91
N GLU A 695 -29.11 -18.28 -4.87
CA GLU A 695 -29.74 -19.59 -4.63
C GLU A 695 -28.78 -20.64 -4.06
N PHE A 696 -27.46 -20.47 -4.29
CA PHE A 696 -26.41 -21.42 -3.88
C PHE A 696 -25.30 -20.78 -3.05
N GLY A 697 -25.47 -19.52 -2.62
CA GLY A 697 -24.55 -18.82 -1.74
C GLY A 697 -23.14 -18.60 -2.32
N THR A 698 -23.00 -18.43 -3.64
CA THR A 698 -21.67 -18.27 -4.29
C THR A 698 -21.23 -16.81 -4.40
N CYS A 699 -20.01 -16.57 -4.90
CA CYS A 699 -19.47 -15.24 -5.20
C CYS A 699 -20.29 -14.45 -6.24
N LEU A 700 -21.27 -15.08 -6.91
CA LEU A 700 -22.21 -14.45 -7.83
C LEU A 700 -23.47 -13.89 -7.14
N SER A 701 -23.66 -14.11 -5.84
CA SER A 701 -24.86 -13.64 -5.11
C SER A 701 -24.98 -12.10 -5.15
N ALA A 702 -26.20 -11.57 -5.09
CA ALA A 702 -26.41 -10.12 -5.03
C ALA A 702 -25.52 -9.43 -3.97
N GLY A 703 -24.86 -8.34 -4.35
CA GLY A 703 -23.93 -7.58 -3.50
C GLY A 703 -22.55 -8.22 -3.29
N CYS A 704 -22.29 -9.45 -3.78
CA CYS A 704 -20.93 -10.02 -3.84
C CYS A 704 -20.04 -9.27 -4.84
N PHE A 705 -18.72 -9.45 -4.72
CA PHE A 705 -17.76 -8.82 -5.62
C PHE A 705 -17.85 -9.31 -7.08
N ASN A 706 -18.34 -10.53 -7.36
CA ASN A 706 -18.55 -11.04 -8.73
C ASN A 706 -20.04 -11.00 -9.16
N SER A 707 -20.91 -10.32 -8.43
CA SER A 707 -22.35 -10.29 -8.75
C SER A 707 -22.63 -9.71 -10.15
N PHE A 708 -21.79 -8.80 -10.63
CA PHE A 708 -21.85 -8.24 -11.98
C PHE A 708 -21.80 -9.29 -13.09
N SER A 709 -21.14 -10.42 -12.86
CA SER A 709 -20.95 -11.50 -13.83
C SER A 709 -22.27 -12.22 -14.15
N THR A 710 -23.25 -12.20 -13.23
CA THR A 710 -24.59 -12.75 -13.48
C THR A 710 -25.33 -12.03 -14.63
N ALA A 711 -25.02 -10.76 -14.88
CA ALA A 711 -25.55 -10.03 -16.03
C ALA A 711 -25.09 -10.67 -17.34
N ALA A 712 -23.79 -10.94 -17.48
CA ALA A 712 -23.24 -11.59 -18.66
C ALA A 712 -23.77 -13.02 -18.82
N ASN A 713 -23.91 -13.78 -17.72
CA ASN A 713 -24.49 -15.12 -17.75
C ASN A 713 -25.96 -15.12 -18.22
N ALA A 714 -26.72 -14.06 -17.92
CA ALA A 714 -28.10 -13.90 -18.36
C ALA A 714 -28.21 -13.36 -19.80
N LEU A 715 -27.30 -12.48 -20.22
CA LEU A 715 -27.46 -11.66 -21.41
C LEU A 715 -26.62 -12.10 -22.60
N ASP A 716 -25.46 -12.71 -22.41
CA ASP A 716 -24.60 -13.10 -23.54
C ASP A 716 -25.08 -14.42 -24.15
N ALA A 717 -25.22 -14.46 -25.48
CA ALA A 717 -25.66 -15.64 -26.22
C ALA A 717 -24.71 -16.83 -26.07
N ASN A 718 -23.40 -16.58 -25.89
CA ASN A 718 -22.39 -17.64 -25.75
C ASN A 718 -22.31 -18.27 -24.35
N LYS A 719 -23.22 -17.92 -23.44
CA LYS A 719 -23.32 -18.46 -22.08
C LYS A 719 -24.71 -19.04 -21.85
N ARG A 720 -24.82 -20.10 -21.04
CA ARG A 720 -26.11 -20.74 -20.71
C ARG A 720 -26.08 -21.28 -19.29
N VAL A 721 -27.14 -21.02 -18.54
CA VAL A 721 -27.30 -21.56 -17.18
C VAL A 721 -28.24 -22.76 -17.23
N ILE A 722 -27.78 -23.86 -16.66
CA ILE A 722 -28.52 -25.11 -16.53
C ILE A 722 -28.94 -25.25 -15.07
N TYR A 723 -30.21 -25.52 -14.81
CA TYR A 723 -30.72 -25.82 -13.48
C TYR A 723 -31.21 -27.26 -13.38
N ALA A 724 -31.05 -27.86 -12.21
CA ALA A 724 -31.84 -29.00 -11.76
C ALA A 724 -32.97 -28.45 -10.86
N ARG A 725 -34.24 -28.66 -11.24
CA ARG A 725 -35.42 -28.24 -10.48
C ARG A 725 -36.26 -29.44 -10.06
N ASP A 726 -36.87 -29.37 -8.89
CA ASP A 726 -37.89 -30.36 -8.49
C ASP A 726 -39.25 -30.07 -9.16
N ALA A 727 -40.24 -30.91 -8.88
CA ALA A 727 -41.60 -30.78 -9.40
C ALA A 727 -42.28 -29.44 -9.01
N GLN A 728 -41.84 -28.79 -7.92
CA GLN A 728 -42.32 -27.48 -7.49
C GLN A 728 -41.55 -26.32 -8.15
N GLY A 729 -40.63 -26.63 -9.07
CA GLY A 729 -39.79 -25.65 -9.74
C GLY A 729 -38.68 -25.09 -8.85
N ARG A 730 -38.43 -25.64 -7.67
CA ARG A 730 -37.39 -25.15 -6.75
C ARG A 730 -36.02 -25.65 -7.22
N PRO A 731 -34.99 -24.78 -7.29
CA PRO A 731 -33.69 -25.19 -7.79
C PRO A 731 -32.91 -26.00 -6.74
N TRP A 732 -32.30 -27.10 -7.17
CA TRP A 732 -31.48 -28.01 -6.36
C TRP A 732 -30.00 -27.95 -6.69
N ALA A 733 -29.68 -27.73 -7.96
CA ALA A 733 -28.34 -27.49 -8.46
C ALA A 733 -28.34 -26.59 -9.69
N ARG A 734 -27.20 -25.98 -10.00
CA ARG A 734 -26.99 -25.24 -11.24
C ARG A 734 -25.58 -25.42 -11.78
N GLN A 735 -25.46 -25.17 -13.07
CA GLN A 735 -24.18 -25.10 -13.78
C GLN A 735 -24.22 -23.95 -14.79
N LEU A 736 -23.07 -23.30 -14.98
CA LEU A 736 -22.87 -22.40 -16.11
C LEU A 736 -22.15 -23.18 -17.21
N LEU A 737 -22.57 -22.97 -18.46
CA LEU A 737 -21.89 -23.45 -19.66
C LEU A 737 -21.56 -22.25 -20.53
N ALA A 738 -20.45 -22.32 -21.26
CA ALA A 738 -20.10 -21.30 -22.23
C ALA A 738 -19.44 -21.90 -23.48
N ILE A 739 -19.43 -21.15 -24.57
CA ILE A 739 -18.71 -21.49 -25.79
C ILE A 739 -17.49 -20.58 -25.91
N ALA A 740 -16.29 -21.18 -25.89
CA ALA A 740 -15.02 -20.46 -26.05
C ALA A 740 -14.76 -20.05 -27.50
N GLU A 741 -13.87 -19.08 -27.71
CA GLU A 741 -13.41 -18.66 -29.04
C GLU A 741 -12.81 -19.81 -29.86
N SER A 742 -12.23 -20.80 -29.17
CA SER A 742 -11.68 -22.01 -29.76
C SER A 742 -12.73 -23.03 -30.24
N GLY A 743 -14.03 -22.73 -30.13
CA GLY A 743 -15.10 -23.65 -30.50
C GLY A 743 -15.25 -24.85 -29.54
N HIS A 744 -14.78 -24.72 -28.30
CA HIS A 744 -14.97 -25.72 -27.25
C HIS A 744 -16.16 -25.37 -26.34
N LEU A 745 -16.84 -26.40 -25.85
CA LEU A 745 -17.82 -26.26 -24.76
C LEU A 745 -17.05 -26.20 -23.43
N VAL A 746 -17.19 -25.08 -22.73
CA VAL A 746 -16.60 -24.86 -21.41
C VAL A 746 -17.67 -25.11 -20.36
N CYS A 747 -17.42 -26.09 -19.51
CA CYS A 747 -18.32 -26.44 -18.43
C CYS A 747 -17.75 -25.87 -17.12
N PHE A 748 -18.56 -25.18 -16.33
CA PHE A 748 -18.16 -24.61 -15.03
C PHE A 748 -18.60 -25.52 -13.87
N PRO A 749 -18.09 -25.31 -12.64
CA PRO A 749 -18.46 -26.13 -11.50
C PRO A 749 -19.97 -26.21 -11.27
N VAL A 750 -20.42 -27.40 -10.89
CA VAL A 750 -21.79 -27.66 -10.47
C VAL A 750 -21.95 -27.25 -9.01
N TYR A 751 -22.89 -26.34 -8.77
CA TYR A 751 -23.23 -25.86 -7.43
C TYR A 751 -24.57 -26.44 -7.00
N SER A 752 -24.62 -27.02 -5.81
CA SER A 752 -25.82 -27.69 -5.27
C SER A 752 -26.04 -27.32 -3.81
N ARG A 753 -27.29 -27.36 -3.34
CA ARG A 753 -27.64 -27.00 -1.95
C ARG A 753 -27.09 -27.97 -0.91
N LYS A 754 -26.80 -29.19 -1.32
CA LYS A 754 -26.18 -30.27 -0.55
C LYS A 754 -25.17 -30.96 -1.45
N ASN A 755 -24.02 -31.38 -0.90
CA ASN A 755 -23.00 -32.07 -1.68
C ASN A 755 -23.48 -33.47 -2.10
N HIS A 756 -24.16 -33.55 -3.24
CA HIS A 756 -24.61 -34.81 -3.84
C HIS A 756 -23.71 -35.14 -5.03
N ALA A 757 -22.87 -36.17 -4.89
CA ALA A 757 -22.05 -36.67 -6.00
C ALA A 757 -22.90 -37.07 -7.21
N VAL A 758 -24.12 -37.59 -6.98
CA VAL A 758 -25.08 -37.96 -8.05
C VAL A 758 -25.44 -36.76 -8.94
N LEU A 759 -25.62 -35.56 -8.36
CA LEU A 759 -25.90 -34.37 -9.16
C LEU A 759 -24.73 -34.04 -10.09
N ARG A 760 -23.48 -34.16 -9.62
CA ARG A 760 -22.31 -33.95 -10.48
C ARG A 760 -22.29 -34.93 -11.66
N HIS A 761 -22.54 -36.22 -11.44
CA HIS A 761 -22.63 -37.19 -12.54
C HIS A 761 -23.77 -36.86 -13.53
N LEU A 762 -24.91 -36.41 -13.01
CA LEU A 762 -26.05 -36.03 -13.85
C LEU A 762 -25.73 -34.82 -14.76
N PHE A 763 -25.04 -33.80 -14.22
CA PHE A 763 -24.58 -32.67 -15.03
C PHE A 763 -23.44 -33.05 -15.99
N ALA A 764 -22.51 -33.94 -15.60
CA ALA A 764 -21.50 -34.45 -16.53
C ALA A 764 -22.13 -35.20 -17.72
N ALA A 765 -23.16 -36.00 -17.47
CA ALA A 765 -23.92 -36.66 -18.54
C ALA A 765 -24.64 -35.64 -19.45
N TYR A 766 -25.21 -34.59 -18.86
CA TYR A 766 -25.79 -33.46 -19.61
C TYR A 766 -24.74 -32.76 -20.49
N ASP A 767 -23.56 -32.46 -19.93
CA ASP A 767 -22.44 -31.80 -20.61
C ASP A 767 -21.96 -32.61 -21.82
N HIS A 768 -21.75 -33.92 -21.64
CA HIS A 768 -21.34 -34.81 -22.72
C HIS A 768 -22.38 -34.92 -23.83
N THR A 769 -23.66 -35.04 -23.46
CA THR A 769 -24.76 -35.13 -24.42
C THR A 769 -24.90 -33.83 -25.21
N LEU A 770 -24.78 -32.68 -24.54
CA LEU A 770 -24.82 -31.37 -25.20
C LEU A 770 -23.61 -31.16 -26.12
N ALA A 771 -22.41 -31.51 -25.68
CA ALA A 771 -21.20 -31.43 -26.49
C ALA A 771 -21.32 -32.24 -27.79
N GLN A 772 -21.87 -33.46 -27.69
CA GLN A 772 -22.16 -34.31 -28.85
C GLN A 772 -23.19 -33.67 -29.78
N ALA A 773 -24.31 -33.15 -29.24
CA ALA A 773 -25.35 -32.48 -30.03
C ALA A 773 -24.82 -31.23 -30.76
N LEU A 774 -23.93 -30.46 -30.12
CA LEU A 774 -23.29 -29.27 -30.70
C LEU A 774 -22.17 -29.60 -31.69
N ARG A 775 -21.73 -30.87 -31.74
CA ARG A 775 -20.51 -31.34 -32.41
C ARG A 775 -19.30 -30.48 -31.99
N MET A 776 -19.10 -30.36 -30.68
CA MET A 776 -18.03 -29.57 -30.08
C MET A 776 -17.27 -30.39 -29.04
N PRO A 777 -15.94 -30.31 -28.99
CA PRO A 777 -15.17 -30.89 -27.89
C PRO A 777 -15.41 -30.12 -26.59
N ILE A 778 -15.38 -30.82 -25.45
CA ILE A 778 -15.35 -30.19 -24.13
C ILE A 778 -13.94 -29.66 -23.86
N TRP A 779 -13.84 -28.46 -23.29
CA TRP A 779 -12.56 -27.87 -22.89
C TRP A 779 -11.89 -28.71 -21.79
N ARG A 780 -10.68 -29.22 -22.08
CA ARG A 780 -9.89 -30.06 -21.16
C ARG A 780 -8.47 -29.57 -20.90
N SER A 781 -8.11 -28.36 -21.35
CA SER A 781 -6.76 -27.81 -21.18
C SER A 781 -6.37 -27.73 -19.71
N ASP A 782 -5.08 -27.86 -19.43
CA ASP A 782 -4.49 -27.55 -18.11
C ASP A 782 -4.34 -26.03 -17.90
N ASP A 783 -4.57 -25.23 -18.94
CA ASP A 783 -4.74 -23.78 -18.80
C ASP A 783 -5.93 -23.47 -17.90
N ALA A 784 -5.70 -22.60 -16.91
CA ALA A 784 -6.67 -22.30 -15.87
C ALA A 784 -7.97 -21.65 -16.38
N THR A 785 -7.96 -21.00 -17.56
CA THR A 785 -9.10 -20.24 -18.08
C THR A 785 -9.24 -20.37 -19.60
N ALA A 786 -10.48 -20.60 -20.06
CA ALA A 786 -10.81 -20.62 -21.48
C ALA A 786 -11.17 -19.19 -21.95
N LYS A 787 -10.70 -18.78 -23.12
CA LYS A 787 -11.03 -17.45 -23.66
C LYS A 787 -12.46 -17.42 -24.19
N ILE A 788 -13.33 -16.69 -23.49
CA ILE A 788 -14.75 -16.52 -23.85
C ILE A 788 -14.99 -15.04 -24.17
N THR A 789 -15.44 -14.76 -25.39
CA THR A 789 -15.66 -13.39 -25.85
C THR A 789 -16.84 -12.73 -25.10
N PRO A 790 -16.66 -11.51 -24.56
CA PRO A 790 -17.79 -10.70 -24.08
C PRO A 790 -18.68 -10.26 -25.25
N LEU A 791 -20.02 -10.35 -25.12
CA LEU A 791 -20.96 -9.99 -26.20
C LEU A 791 -21.75 -8.72 -25.87
N VAL A 792 -22.74 -8.84 -24.99
CA VAL A 792 -23.61 -7.75 -24.55
C VAL A 792 -23.02 -7.08 -23.32
N CYS A 793 -22.56 -7.90 -22.37
CA CYS A 793 -21.85 -7.46 -21.18
C CYS A 793 -20.36 -7.39 -21.48
N LYS A 794 -19.69 -6.38 -20.91
CA LYS A 794 -18.25 -6.17 -21.10
C LYS A 794 -17.42 -6.84 -20.01
N ASP A 795 -18.00 -6.97 -18.82
CA ASP A 795 -17.32 -7.52 -17.65
C ASP A 795 -17.95 -8.85 -17.24
N TRP A 796 -17.11 -9.84 -16.94
CA TRP A 796 -17.51 -11.20 -16.61
C TRP A 796 -16.41 -11.90 -15.80
N TYR A 797 -16.82 -12.76 -14.86
CA TYR A 797 -15.94 -13.53 -14.01
C TYR A 797 -15.93 -14.99 -14.43
N ASP A 798 -14.73 -15.50 -14.73
CA ASP A 798 -14.43 -16.91 -14.97
C ASP A 798 -14.13 -17.62 -13.63
N ASP A 799 -14.95 -18.62 -13.30
CA ASP A 799 -14.88 -19.41 -12.05
C ASP A 799 -14.04 -20.69 -12.21
N GLY A 800 -13.30 -20.81 -13.32
CA GLY A 800 -12.53 -21.97 -13.73
C GLY A 800 -13.40 -23.05 -14.39
N ALA A 801 -12.84 -23.74 -15.39
CA ALA A 801 -13.50 -24.90 -15.99
C ALA A 801 -13.45 -26.09 -15.02
N TRP A 802 -14.55 -26.83 -14.88
CA TRP A 802 -14.53 -28.15 -14.25
C TRP A 802 -14.33 -29.23 -15.31
N LYS A 803 -13.83 -30.40 -14.90
CA LYS A 803 -13.59 -31.53 -15.80
C LYS A 803 -14.72 -32.56 -15.58
N PRO A 804 -15.79 -32.55 -16.41
CA PRO A 804 -16.90 -33.49 -16.29
C PRO A 804 -16.50 -34.93 -16.63
#